data_AF-A0A239C3K7-F1
#
_entry.id   AF-A0A239C3K7-F1
#
_cell.length_a   1.000
_cell.length_b   1.000
_cell.length_c   1.000
_cell.angle_alpha   90.00
_cell.angle_beta   90.00
_cell.angle_gamma   90.00
#
_symmetry.space_group_name_H-M   'P 1'
#
loop_
_entity.id
_entity.type
_entity.pdbx_description
1 polymer ?
#
loop_
_entity_poly.entity_id
_entity_poly.type
_entity_poly.pdbx_seq_one_letter_code
_entity_poly.pdbx_strand_id
1 'polypeptide(L)'
;MPDTPAPDSPSLAGLAAANGPWLADRLLRLASQADLNLDREVAQAAVDGASRVLAGILAAEGRAALRPDENADPAFALGREQGQAHRQAGFDLSASLKTQRLLRRAYDDLVRESWVEKDTRSRAHEDVERFFERALAGLVAAWTGHAQAQRPAPGLTERLALREDQLRRAMDAAKRLTTALRESRQRAEVLAAGLELARGQAAELQERLAAREAACEREAAQAEAEHGAVKARVAELQVALAARGRDREEYAAEVRALRERLDLAQAEAQAAQADADRHAEALRAAERRARELSIQAEAGGRSLKEQEALLARLRSERAALADEAEAMRARLAETGSRLAAVRAAEGEEALNRIAGVTAELEREKERTGSLSTELEAVRGRAQTLEDAARTANARLDDVRRKRDALQERLAEAEARCAELDRARSGALEQAEQGAALRADLERDMERLLDEVEAATRGELGQSLAAFIRLPQELLDDPATPPGQAAKLADIRDSGYRLVNTVNLAVDVFRMERGRYRPPAGRGMDLAAVLRRAAKNLASQAAAAGVEVAVQVDGAPLAQEAAVPAPGDPLLARALVERLLCDALHGCASGAALRAAIVRMERGAALEVSRPGVLPPQEAQDYFAKPRPDDADFALRRARHVSRLLAQALGGSLDLRQEDGRVVLAFSLPMEDAGPESGPGS
;
A
#
# COMPACT_ATOMS: atom_id res chain seq x y z
N MET A 1 -1.87 101.42 -28.14
CA MET A 1 -1.96 101.29 -26.68
C MET A 1 -3.31 100.65 -26.38
N PRO A 2 -3.38 99.33 -26.20
CA PRO A 2 -4.55 98.73 -25.59
C PRO A 2 -4.46 98.90 -24.07
N ASP A 3 -5.58 99.31 -23.47
CA ASP A 3 -5.77 99.50 -22.04
C ASP A 3 -5.29 98.29 -21.22
N THR A 4 -4.37 98.54 -20.30
CA THR A 4 -4.13 97.66 -19.16
C THR A 4 -5.25 97.88 -18.16
N PRO A 5 -6.15 96.92 -17.88
CA PRO A 5 -7.10 97.09 -16.78
C PRO A 5 -6.34 97.07 -15.43
N ALA A 6 -6.77 97.95 -14.53
CA ALA A 6 -6.19 98.17 -13.21
C ALA A 6 -6.10 96.87 -12.36
N PRO A 7 -5.08 96.72 -11.49
CA PRO A 7 -4.87 95.51 -10.70
C PRO A 7 -5.62 95.57 -9.36
N ASP A 8 -6.94 95.71 -9.31
CA ASP A 8 -7.66 95.83 -8.02
C ASP A 8 -9.07 95.18 -8.04
N SER A 9 -9.18 93.94 -8.51
CA SER A 9 -10.30 93.06 -8.14
C SER A 9 -9.76 91.89 -7.33
N PRO A 10 -10.16 91.70 -6.06
CA PRO A 10 -9.58 90.66 -5.23
C PRO A 10 -9.96 89.28 -5.79
N SER A 11 -8.96 88.53 -6.25
CA SER A 11 -9.17 87.15 -6.69
C SER A 11 -9.53 86.25 -5.50
N LEU A 12 -10.26 85.16 -5.73
CA LEU A 12 -10.60 84.19 -4.69
C LEU A 12 -9.35 83.67 -3.95
N ALA A 13 -8.25 83.45 -4.68
CA ALA A 13 -6.96 83.07 -4.12
C ALA A 13 -6.40 84.14 -3.16
N GLY A 14 -6.48 85.43 -3.54
CA GLY A 14 -6.06 86.55 -2.70
C GLY A 14 -6.93 86.70 -1.45
N LEU A 15 -8.25 86.51 -1.59
CA LEU A 15 -9.19 86.54 -0.46
C LEU A 15 -8.94 85.40 0.52
N ALA A 16 -8.77 84.17 0.04
CA ALA A 16 -8.52 83.00 0.88
C ALA A 16 -7.18 83.08 1.62
N ALA A 17 -6.14 83.64 0.98
CA ALA A 17 -4.83 83.85 1.60
C ALA A 17 -4.86 84.96 2.66
N ALA A 18 -5.56 86.08 2.40
CA ALA A 18 -5.64 87.21 3.32
C ALA A 18 -6.52 86.93 4.56
N ASN A 19 -7.46 85.98 4.46
CA ASN A 19 -8.48 85.71 5.48
C ASN A 19 -8.33 84.36 6.20
N GLY A 20 -7.14 83.75 6.19
CA GLY A 20 -6.87 82.46 6.84
C GLY A 20 -7.36 82.37 8.31
N PRO A 21 -7.00 83.32 9.20
CA PRO A 21 -7.48 83.32 10.59
C PRO A 21 -9.00 83.45 10.70
N TRP A 22 -9.61 84.26 9.83
CA TRP A 22 -11.06 84.43 9.80
C TRP A 22 -11.77 83.14 9.36
N LEU A 23 -11.24 82.44 8.35
CA LEU A 23 -11.74 81.16 7.86
C LEU A 23 -11.68 80.08 8.93
N ALA A 24 -10.56 80.00 9.68
CA ALA A 24 -10.41 79.03 10.77
C ALA A 24 -11.41 79.31 11.91
N ASP A 25 -11.57 80.57 12.33
CA ASP A 25 -12.59 80.95 13.31
C ASP A 25 -14.02 80.72 12.81
N ARG A 26 -14.27 80.93 11.51
CA ARG A 26 -15.57 80.64 10.90
C ARG A 26 -15.87 79.15 10.91
N LEU A 27 -14.89 78.31 10.54
CA LEU A 27 -15.00 76.86 10.58
C LEU A 27 -15.27 76.35 12.00
N LEU A 28 -14.55 76.86 13.01
CA LEU A 28 -14.76 76.47 14.41
C LEU A 28 -16.17 76.86 14.91
N ARG A 29 -16.68 78.04 14.54
CA ARG A 29 -18.06 78.44 14.85
C ARG A 29 -19.09 77.51 14.20
N LEU A 30 -18.91 77.20 12.92
CA LEU A 30 -19.77 76.27 12.19
C LEU A 30 -19.72 74.85 12.77
N ALA A 31 -18.53 74.39 13.20
CA ALA A 31 -18.35 73.10 13.84
C ALA A 31 -19.07 73.02 15.19
N SER A 32 -18.94 74.06 16.02
CA SER A 32 -19.68 74.16 17.29
C SER A 32 -21.20 74.17 17.09
N GLN A 33 -21.71 74.93 16.11
CA GLN A 33 -23.14 74.94 15.78
C GLN A 33 -23.65 73.58 15.28
N ALA A 34 -22.77 72.80 14.67
CA ALA A 34 -23.08 71.47 14.16
C ALA A 34 -22.80 70.36 15.21
N ASP A 35 -22.47 70.68 16.46
CA ASP A 35 -22.09 69.70 17.49
C ASP A 35 -20.92 68.80 17.05
N LEU A 36 -19.89 69.40 16.46
CA LEU A 36 -18.64 68.75 16.05
C LEU A 36 -17.48 69.33 16.85
N ASN A 37 -16.83 68.51 17.68
CA ASN A 37 -15.65 68.92 18.43
C ASN A 37 -14.42 68.99 17.51
N LEU A 38 -14.13 70.19 17.01
CA LEU A 38 -13.01 70.44 16.11
C LEU A 38 -11.92 71.26 16.81
N ASP A 39 -10.73 70.69 16.94
CA ASP A 39 -9.59 71.38 17.53
C ASP A 39 -9.10 72.53 16.63
N ARG A 40 -8.68 73.62 17.27
CA ARG A 40 -8.20 74.83 16.57
C ARG A 40 -7.00 74.53 15.68
N GLU A 41 -6.10 73.65 16.10
CA GLU A 41 -4.94 73.24 15.29
C GLU A 41 -5.36 72.50 14.02
N VAL A 42 -6.33 71.58 14.13
CA VAL A 42 -6.89 70.83 12.99
C VAL A 42 -7.64 71.77 12.03
N ALA A 43 -8.41 72.71 12.57
CA ALA A 43 -9.10 73.72 11.77
C ALA A 43 -8.13 74.65 11.02
N GLN A 44 -7.06 75.10 11.68
CA GLN A 44 -6.05 75.95 11.07
C GLN A 44 -5.28 75.21 9.99
N ALA A 45 -4.82 73.98 10.25
CA ALA A 45 -4.14 73.15 9.27
C ALA A 45 -5.01 72.86 8.03
N ALA A 46 -6.32 72.61 8.23
CA ALA A 46 -7.26 72.36 7.15
C ALA A 46 -7.45 73.60 6.25
N VAL A 47 -7.56 74.79 6.85
CA VAL A 47 -7.68 76.07 6.14
C VAL A 47 -6.39 76.45 5.42
N ASP A 48 -5.23 76.32 6.08
CA ASP A 48 -3.93 76.65 5.48
C ASP A 48 -3.63 75.75 4.29
N GLY A 49 -3.96 74.45 4.41
CA GLY A 49 -3.87 73.49 3.31
C GLY A 49 -4.80 73.84 2.14
N ALA A 50 -6.08 74.08 2.44
CA ALA A 50 -7.08 74.42 1.43
C ALA A 50 -6.76 75.72 0.69
N SER A 51 -6.44 76.81 1.40
CA SER A 51 -6.10 78.11 0.81
C SER A 51 -4.87 78.03 -0.08
N ARG A 52 -3.81 77.31 0.35
CA ARG A 52 -2.57 77.15 -0.42
C ARG A 52 -2.80 76.39 -1.72
N VAL A 53 -3.51 75.25 -1.66
CA VAL A 53 -3.74 74.41 -2.84
C VAL A 53 -4.73 75.07 -3.80
N LEU A 54 -5.79 75.70 -3.28
CA LEU A 54 -6.74 76.47 -4.09
C LEU A 54 -6.04 77.61 -4.84
N ALA A 55 -5.18 78.38 -4.17
CA ALA A 55 -4.40 79.44 -4.81
C ALA A 55 -3.46 78.90 -5.90
N GLY A 56 -2.81 77.76 -5.66
CA GLY A 56 -1.97 77.10 -6.65
C GLY A 56 -2.73 76.65 -7.90
N ILE A 57 -3.92 76.04 -7.73
CA ILE A 57 -4.78 75.59 -8.84
C ILE A 57 -5.27 76.77 -9.67
N LEU A 58 -5.76 77.83 -9.02
CA LEU A 58 -6.26 79.03 -9.71
C LEU A 58 -5.15 79.78 -10.46
N ALA A 59 -3.92 79.79 -9.94
CA ALA A 59 -2.77 80.40 -10.59
C ALA A 59 -2.25 79.58 -11.79
N ALA A 60 -2.28 78.24 -11.71
CA ALA A 60 -1.71 77.36 -12.72
C ALA A 60 -2.64 77.11 -13.92
N GLU A 61 -3.95 77.01 -13.69
CA GLU A 61 -4.87 76.52 -14.74
C GLU A 61 -5.69 77.65 -15.40
N GLY A 62 -5.75 78.86 -14.82
CA GLY A 62 -6.65 79.94 -15.27
C GLY A 62 -8.16 79.61 -15.19
N ARG A 63 -8.48 78.33 -14.95
CA ARG A 63 -9.76 77.68 -14.64
C ARG A 63 -9.43 76.34 -14.00
N ALA A 64 -10.08 75.93 -12.93
CA ALA A 64 -9.94 74.55 -12.45
C ALA A 64 -10.42 73.56 -13.54
N ALA A 65 -9.50 72.88 -14.21
CA ALA A 65 -9.83 71.89 -15.24
C ALA A 65 -10.11 70.52 -14.58
N LEU A 66 -11.14 69.82 -15.07
CA LEU A 66 -11.37 68.39 -14.77
C LEU A 66 -10.24 67.59 -15.42
N ARG A 67 -9.18 67.28 -14.68
CA ARG A 67 -8.16 66.31 -15.12
C ARG A 67 -8.63 64.89 -14.77
N PRO A 68 -8.43 63.90 -15.67
CA PRO A 68 -8.89 62.53 -15.46
C PRO A 68 -7.92 61.63 -14.66
N ASP A 69 -6.80 62.17 -14.15
CA ASP A 69 -5.86 61.40 -13.31
C ASP A 69 -5.95 61.85 -11.85
N GLU A 70 -6.69 61.10 -11.04
CA GLU A 70 -6.97 61.35 -9.63
C GLU A 70 -5.69 61.46 -8.78
N ASN A 71 -4.60 60.80 -9.18
CA ASN A 71 -3.33 60.82 -8.43
C ASN A 71 -2.47 62.06 -8.70
N ALA A 72 -2.71 62.79 -9.79
CA ALA A 72 -1.99 64.01 -10.16
C ALA A 72 -2.72 65.30 -9.76
N ASP A 73 -3.93 65.17 -9.20
CA ASP A 73 -4.77 66.30 -8.79
C ASP A 73 -4.36 66.85 -7.40
N PRO A 74 -3.90 68.12 -7.30
CA PRO A 74 -3.51 68.72 -6.02
C PRO A 74 -4.65 68.82 -5.00
N ALA A 75 -5.89 69.06 -5.44
CA ALA A 75 -7.05 69.14 -4.55
C ALA A 75 -7.39 67.75 -3.98
N PHE A 76 -7.32 66.72 -4.80
CA PHE A 76 -7.47 65.33 -4.39
C PHE A 76 -6.37 64.92 -3.39
N ALA A 77 -5.10 65.25 -3.66
CA ALA A 77 -3.99 64.96 -2.76
C ALA A 77 -4.16 65.61 -1.39
N LEU A 78 -4.60 66.88 -1.36
CA LEU A 78 -4.95 67.60 -0.13
C LEU A 78 -6.06 66.89 0.65
N GLY A 79 -7.14 66.51 -0.04
CA GLY A 79 -8.24 65.78 0.58
C GLY A 79 -7.77 64.51 1.28
N ARG A 80 -6.85 63.77 0.64
CA ARG A 80 -6.27 62.55 1.19
C ARG A 80 -5.42 62.83 2.45
N GLU A 81 -4.62 63.87 2.42
CA GLU A 81 -3.81 64.35 3.56
C GLU A 81 -4.71 64.76 4.73
N GLN A 82 -5.76 65.54 4.48
CA GLN A 82 -6.75 65.95 5.48
C GLN A 82 -7.48 64.74 6.09
N GLY A 83 -7.88 63.77 5.28
CA GLY A 83 -8.50 62.53 5.78
C GLY A 83 -7.55 61.68 6.64
N GLN A 84 -6.24 61.68 6.34
CA GLN A 84 -5.23 61.04 7.19
C GLN A 84 -5.04 61.80 8.52
N ALA A 85 -4.97 63.13 8.47
CA ALA A 85 -4.84 63.96 9.66
C ALA A 85 -6.07 63.84 10.59
N HIS A 86 -7.30 63.85 10.05
CA HIS A 86 -8.51 63.63 10.83
C HIS A 86 -8.53 62.26 11.53
N ARG A 87 -8.05 61.20 10.87
CA ARG A 87 -7.88 59.89 11.51
C ARG A 87 -6.90 59.91 12.68
N GLN A 88 -5.76 60.58 12.49
CA GLN A 88 -4.76 60.72 13.55
C GLN A 88 -5.30 61.55 14.73
N ALA A 89 -6.19 62.51 14.45
CA ALA A 89 -6.91 63.29 15.45
C ALA A 89 -8.12 62.54 16.08
N GLY A 90 -8.32 61.26 15.76
CA GLY A 90 -9.36 60.42 16.37
C GLY A 90 -10.78 60.68 15.84
N PHE A 91 -10.94 61.37 14.70
CA PHE A 91 -12.25 61.55 14.08
C PHE A 91 -12.72 60.23 13.51
N ASP A 92 -14.03 60.09 13.29
CA ASP A 92 -14.58 59.07 12.41
C ASP A 92 -14.83 59.65 11.00
N LEU A 93 -15.22 58.79 10.06
CA LEU A 93 -15.50 59.21 8.69
C LEU A 93 -16.61 60.27 8.62
N SER A 94 -17.64 60.16 9.47
CA SER A 94 -18.76 61.10 9.45
C SER A 94 -18.31 62.48 9.93
N ALA A 95 -17.56 62.52 11.04
CA ALA A 95 -16.90 63.72 11.56
C ALA A 95 -15.95 64.34 10.52
N SER A 96 -15.14 63.54 9.83
CA SER A 96 -14.24 64.03 8.79
C SER A 96 -14.97 64.63 7.58
N LEU A 97 -16.05 64.00 7.13
CA LEU A 97 -16.86 64.53 6.02
C LEU A 97 -17.62 65.79 6.43
N LYS A 98 -18.11 65.83 7.66
CA LYS A 98 -18.74 66.99 8.26
C LYS A 98 -17.75 68.16 8.34
N THR A 99 -16.52 67.94 8.77
CA THR A 99 -15.44 68.96 8.73
C THR A 99 -15.23 69.48 7.31
N GLN A 100 -15.12 68.59 6.31
CA GLN A 100 -14.91 68.99 4.92
C GLN A 100 -16.07 69.82 4.36
N ARG A 101 -17.32 69.46 4.70
CA ARG A 101 -18.52 70.21 4.32
C ARG A 101 -18.54 71.60 4.96
N LEU A 102 -18.22 71.70 6.25
CA LEU A 102 -18.18 72.97 6.97
C LEU A 102 -17.04 73.87 6.49
N LEU A 103 -15.91 73.26 6.11
CA LEU A 103 -14.78 73.96 5.49
C LEU A 103 -15.20 74.57 4.15
N ARG A 104 -15.83 73.81 3.25
CA ARG A 104 -16.43 74.36 2.02
C ARG A 104 -17.37 75.53 2.33
N ARG A 105 -18.24 75.36 3.33
CA ARG A 105 -19.20 76.40 3.71
C ARG A 105 -18.52 77.69 4.20
N ALA A 106 -17.42 77.59 4.94
CA ALA A 106 -16.65 78.74 5.39
C ALA A 106 -16.07 79.54 4.21
N TYR A 107 -15.63 78.86 3.14
CA TYR A 107 -15.16 79.52 1.91
C TYR A 107 -16.31 80.14 1.11
N ASP A 108 -17.47 79.49 1.05
CA ASP A 108 -18.67 80.08 0.45
C ASP A 108 -19.13 81.34 1.21
N ASP A 109 -19.06 81.33 2.54
CA ASP A 109 -19.37 82.51 3.36
C ASP A 109 -18.35 83.64 3.10
N LEU A 110 -17.05 83.32 2.94
CA LEU A 110 -16.03 84.30 2.56
C LEU A 110 -16.35 84.97 1.22
N VAL A 111 -16.79 84.20 0.22
CA VAL A 111 -17.19 84.72 -1.09
C VAL A 111 -18.46 85.57 -1.01
N ARG A 112 -19.41 85.21 -0.13
CA ARG A 112 -20.65 85.98 0.07
C ARG A 112 -20.41 87.31 0.79
N GLU A 113 -19.55 87.30 1.81
CA GLU A 113 -19.29 88.44 2.69
C GLU A 113 -18.19 89.37 2.16
N SER A 114 -17.49 89.00 1.09
CA SER A 114 -16.49 89.84 0.42
C SER A 114 -17.10 90.82 -0.59
N TRP A 115 -16.47 92.00 -0.71
CA TRP A 115 -16.88 93.11 -1.57
C TRP A 115 -16.52 92.88 -3.05
N VAL A 116 -17.01 91.78 -3.62
CA VAL A 116 -16.75 91.35 -5.00
C VAL A 116 -17.97 91.63 -5.89
N GLU A 117 -17.75 92.07 -7.13
CA GLU A 117 -18.80 92.25 -8.15
C GLU A 117 -19.60 90.96 -8.40
N LYS A 118 -20.89 91.07 -8.74
CA LYS A 118 -21.83 89.94 -8.83
C LYS A 118 -21.38 88.84 -9.80
N ASP A 119 -20.78 89.19 -10.93
CA ASP A 119 -20.31 88.23 -11.93
C ASP A 119 -19.05 87.48 -11.47
N THR A 120 -18.17 88.17 -10.74
CA THR A 120 -16.96 87.59 -10.14
C THR A 120 -17.30 86.73 -8.92
N ARG A 121 -18.37 87.05 -8.19
CA ARG A 121 -18.89 86.25 -7.07
C ARG A 121 -19.45 84.90 -7.51
N SER A 122 -20.23 84.87 -8.60
CA SER A 122 -20.77 83.62 -9.15
C SER A 122 -19.64 82.68 -9.60
N ARG A 123 -18.59 83.24 -10.21
CA ARG A 123 -17.39 82.48 -10.60
C ARG A 123 -16.63 81.93 -9.40
N ALA A 124 -16.44 82.74 -8.35
CA ALA A 124 -15.79 82.31 -7.14
C ALA A 124 -16.53 81.16 -6.41
N HIS A 125 -17.87 81.16 -6.43
CA HIS A 125 -18.66 80.04 -5.89
C HIS A 125 -18.43 78.74 -6.67
N GLU A 126 -18.39 78.81 -8.00
CA GLU A 126 -18.13 77.63 -8.85
C GLU A 126 -16.71 77.07 -8.62
N ASP A 127 -15.72 77.94 -8.44
CA ASP A 127 -14.34 77.54 -8.14
C ASP A 127 -14.21 76.87 -6.75
N VAL A 128 -14.89 77.41 -5.73
CA VAL A 128 -14.96 76.78 -4.39
C VAL A 128 -15.62 75.41 -4.48
N GLU A 129 -16.74 75.30 -5.17
CA GLU A 129 -17.48 74.05 -5.33
C GLU A 129 -16.62 72.96 -6.00
N ARG A 130 -16.04 73.25 -7.17
CA ARG A 130 -15.21 72.29 -7.90
C ARG A 130 -13.97 71.86 -7.11
N PHE A 131 -13.34 72.79 -6.39
CA PHE A 131 -12.18 72.49 -5.57
C PHE A 131 -12.54 71.53 -4.43
N PHE A 132 -13.60 71.81 -3.68
CA PHE A 132 -13.99 70.97 -2.55
C PHE A 132 -14.61 69.64 -2.97
N GLU A 133 -15.21 69.53 -4.15
CA GLU A 133 -15.61 68.23 -4.73
C GLU A 133 -14.41 67.32 -4.99
N ARG A 134 -13.34 67.86 -5.61
CA ARG A 134 -12.09 67.12 -5.86
C ARG A 134 -11.39 66.73 -4.56
N ALA A 135 -11.34 67.65 -3.59
CA ALA A 135 -10.80 67.36 -2.26
C ALA A 135 -11.66 66.34 -1.49
N LEU A 136 -12.98 66.38 -1.62
CA LEU A 136 -13.87 65.39 -1.01
C LEU A 136 -13.60 63.98 -1.56
N ALA A 137 -13.37 63.83 -2.87
CA ALA A 137 -13.00 62.55 -3.47
C ALA A 137 -11.69 61.99 -2.87
N GLY A 138 -10.67 62.82 -2.71
CA GLY A 138 -9.41 62.43 -2.08
C GLY A 138 -9.54 62.09 -0.60
N LEU A 139 -10.39 62.82 0.13
CA LEU A 139 -10.70 62.56 1.54
C LEU A 139 -11.42 61.22 1.69
N VAL A 140 -12.47 60.98 0.90
CA VAL A 140 -13.14 59.68 0.86
C VAL A 140 -12.12 58.59 0.52
N ALA A 141 -11.24 58.78 -0.46
CA ALA A 141 -10.19 57.82 -0.81
C ALA A 141 -9.19 57.53 0.33
N ALA A 142 -8.91 58.49 1.22
CA ALA A 142 -8.11 58.22 2.42
C ALA A 142 -8.84 57.28 3.39
N TRP A 143 -10.13 57.50 3.60
CA TRP A 143 -10.94 56.73 4.54
C TRP A 143 -11.41 55.38 3.99
N THR A 144 -11.71 55.32 2.70
CA THR A 144 -12.03 54.09 1.96
C THR A 144 -10.79 53.37 1.47
N GLY A 145 -9.61 53.99 1.62
CA GLY A 145 -8.28 53.44 1.43
C GLY A 145 -8.27 52.28 0.45
N HIS A 146 -8.33 52.58 -0.85
CA HIS A 146 -8.07 51.68 -1.97
C HIS A 146 -7.53 50.35 -1.47
N ALA A 147 -8.41 49.33 -1.41
CA ALA A 147 -8.10 47.96 -1.03
C ALA A 147 -6.60 47.75 -0.91
N GLN A 148 -6.03 48.06 0.25
CA GLN A 148 -4.77 47.43 0.59
C GLN A 148 -5.24 46.01 0.79
N ALA A 149 -5.21 45.28 -0.32
CA ALA A 149 -5.20 43.87 -0.32
C ALA A 149 -4.06 43.55 0.66
N GLN A 150 -4.42 43.33 1.92
CA GLN A 150 -4.20 41.99 2.42
C GLN A 150 -4.83 41.10 1.35
N ARG A 151 -4.03 40.83 0.30
CA ARG A 151 -4.23 39.65 -0.51
C ARG A 151 -4.53 38.59 0.53
N PRO A 152 -5.62 37.81 0.41
CA PRO A 152 -5.82 36.66 1.28
C PRO A 152 -4.45 36.01 1.41
N ALA A 153 -3.92 35.93 2.65
CA ALA A 153 -2.47 35.88 2.95
C ALA A 153 -1.68 35.25 1.80
N PRO A 154 -0.70 35.94 1.17
CA PRO A 154 -0.12 35.52 -0.11
C PRO A 154 0.08 34.01 -0.17
N GLY A 155 -0.59 33.37 -1.13
CA GLY A 155 -0.63 31.92 -1.27
C GLY A 155 -1.79 31.21 -0.57
N LEU A 156 -2.84 31.88 -0.06
CA LEU A 156 -3.99 31.21 0.56
C LEU A 156 -4.74 30.31 -0.43
N THR A 157 -4.98 30.80 -1.64
CA THR A 157 -5.60 30.01 -2.74
C THR A 157 -4.69 28.87 -3.18
N GLU A 158 -3.38 29.11 -3.23
CA GLU A 158 -2.38 28.08 -3.53
C GLU A 158 -2.29 27.02 -2.42
N ARG A 159 -2.39 27.43 -1.14
CA ARG A 159 -2.46 26.55 0.04
C ARG A 159 -3.73 25.71 0.02
N LEU A 160 -4.88 26.29 -0.32
CA LEU A 160 -6.14 25.56 -0.46
C LEU A 160 -6.07 24.54 -1.59
N ALA A 161 -5.59 24.95 -2.78
CA ALA A 161 -5.42 24.04 -3.91
C ALA A 161 -4.42 22.91 -3.59
N LEU A 162 -3.30 23.25 -2.93
CA LEU A 162 -2.31 22.27 -2.48
C LEU A 162 -2.89 21.28 -1.46
N ARG A 163 -3.68 21.76 -0.49
CA ARG A 163 -4.31 20.91 0.53
C ARG A 163 -5.42 20.04 -0.05
N GLU A 164 -6.20 20.55 -0.99
CA GLU A 164 -7.21 19.77 -1.71
C GLU A 164 -6.57 18.65 -2.54
N ASP A 165 -5.47 18.93 -3.24
CA ASP A 165 -4.71 17.93 -4.00
C ASP A 165 -4.01 16.90 -3.08
N GLN A 166 -3.51 17.32 -1.92
CA GLN A 166 -2.97 16.41 -0.91
C GLN A 166 -4.04 15.50 -0.31
N LEU A 167 -5.22 16.04 0.01
CA LEU A 167 -6.34 15.27 0.52
C LEU A 167 -6.83 14.25 -0.51
N ARG A 168 -6.93 14.66 -1.79
CA ARG A 168 -7.30 13.77 -2.89
C ARG A 168 -6.31 12.62 -3.04
N ARG A 169 -5.01 12.91 -3.05
CA ARG A 169 -3.95 11.89 -3.09
C ARG A 169 -3.99 10.95 -1.88
N ALA A 170 -4.22 11.48 -0.68
CA ALA A 170 -4.37 10.67 0.53
C ALA A 170 -5.59 9.75 0.47
N MET A 171 -6.72 10.22 -0.07
CA MET A 171 -7.92 9.40 -0.27
C MET A 171 -7.71 8.28 -1.30
N ASP A 172 -7.04 8.56 -2.40
CA ASP A 172 -6.74 7.54 -3.42
C ASP A 172 -5.72 6.51 -2.90
N ALA A 173 -4.72 6.96 -2.15
CA ALA A 173 -3.78 6.06 -1.46
C ALA A 173 -4.51 5.18 -0.44
N ALA A 174 -5.37 5.75 0.41
CA ALA A 174 -6.16 5.01 1.39
C ALA A 174 -7.10 3.98 0.75
N LYS A 175 -7.74 4.32 -0.37
CA LYS A 175 -8.55 3.36 -1.15
C LYS A 175 -7.71 2.18 -1.65
N ARG A 176 -6.55 2.44 -2.26
CA ARG A 176 -5.65 1.38 -2.72
C ARG A 176 -5.19 0.48 -1.57
N LEU A 177 -4.82 1.08 -0.45
CA LEU A 177 -4.34 0.37 0.74
C LEU A 177 -5.44 -0.47 1.39
N THR A 178 -6.68 0.03 1.42
CA THR A 178 -7.87 -0.72 1.89
C THR A 178 -8.16 -1.94 1.00
N THR A 179 -8.12 -1.75 -0.33
CA THR A 179 -8.28 -2.86 -1.28
C THR A 179 -7.17 -3.90 -1.11
N ALA A 180 -5.92 -3.46 -1.02
CA ALA A 180 -4.76 -4.34 -0.80
C ALA A 180 -4.84 -5.10 0.53
N LEU A 181 -5.29 -4.45 1.61
CA LEU A 181 -5.53 -5.10 2.91
C LEU A 181 -6.62 -6.14 2.84
N ARG A 182 -7.72 -5.88 2.12
CA ARG A 182 -8.81 -6.84 1.93
C ARG A 182 -8.32 -8.07 1.17
N GLU A 183 -7.60 -7.88 0.07
CA GLU A 183 -7.01 -8.97 -0.70
C GLU A 183 -5.98 -9.76 0.10
N SER A 184 -5.10 -9.07 0.83
CA SER A 184 -4.09 -9.68 1.70
C SER A 184 -4.73 -10.50 2.81
N ARG A 185 -5.77 -9.96 3.47
CA ARG A 185 -6.54 -10.68 4.50
C ARG A 185 -7.17 -11.95 3.94
N GLN A 186 -7.82 -11.86 2.78
CA GLN A 186 -8.47 -13.02 2.16
C GLN A 186 -7.44 -14.10 1.79
N ARG A 187 -6.26 -13.71 1.27
CA ARG A 187 -5.16 -14.65 1.00
C ARG A 187 -4.63 -15.29 2.29
N ALA A 188 -4.44 -14.51 3.34
CA ALA A 188 -3.97 -15.01 4.64
C ALA A 188 -4.98 -15.99 5.28
N GLU A 189 -6.28 -15.69 5.24
CA GLU A 189 -7.32 -16.57 5.77
C GLU A 189 -7.37 -17.91 5.01
N VAL A 190 -7.30 -17.88 3.68
CA VAL A 190 -7.25 -19.10 2.84
C VAL A 190 -6.00 -19.92 3.14
N LEU A 191 -4.83 -19.27 3.27
CA LEU A 191 -3.57 -19.96 3.55
C LEU A 191 -3.52 -20.50 4.96
N ALA A 192 -4.03 -19.78 5.97
CA ALA A 192 -4.10 -20.26 7.34
C ALA A 192 -5.02 -21.48 7.47
N ALA A 193 -6.20 -21.45 6.83
CA ALA A 193 -7.08 -22.61 6.78
C ALA A 193 -6.43 -23.80 6.04
N GLY A 194 -5.72 -23.53 4.94
CA GLY A 194 -4.93 -24.54 4.23
C GLY A 194 -3.80 -25.13 5.08
N LEU A 195 -3.12 -24.31 5.88
CA LEU A 195 -2.05 -24.73 6.78
C LEU A 195 -2.59 -25.60 7.92
N GLU A 196 -3.73 -25.25 8.53
CA GLU A 196 -4.35 -26.10 9.55
C GLU A 196 -4.73 -27.47 9.00
N LEU A 197 -5.35 -27.51 7.81
CA LEU A 197 -5.66 -28.77 7.15
C LEU A 197 -4.38 -29.58 6.86
N ALA A 198 -3.34 -28.92 6.34
CA ALA A 198 -2.06 -29.53 6.05
C ALA A 198 -1.36 -30.04 7.32
N ARG A 199 -1.45 -29.33 8.46
CA ARG A 199 -0.95 -29.78 9.77
C ARG A 199 -1.67 -31.04 10.23
N GLY A 200 -3.00 -31.07 10.10
CA GLY A 200 -3.79 -32.27 10.42
C GLY A 200 -3.37 -33.48 9.58
N GLN A 201 -3.26 -33.31 8.27
CA GLN A 201 -2.82 -34.36 7.34
C GLN A 201 -1.37 -34.78 7.58
N ALA A 202 -0.48 -33.83 7.87
CA ALA A 202 0.92 -34.08 8.17
C ALA A 202 1.07 -34.87 9.47
N ALA A 203 0.29 -34.55 10.51
CA ALA A 203 0.30 -35.28 11.78
C ALA A 203 -0.11 -36.76 11.57
N GLU A 204 -1.19 -37.00 10.82
CA GLU A 204 -1.62 -38.38 10.51
C GLU A 204 -0.56 -39.13 9.69
N LEU A 205 0.04 -38.48 8.69
CA LEU A 205 1.11 -39.07 7.89
C LEU A 205 2.39 -39.31 8.70
N GLN A 206 2.75 -38.41 9.63
CA GLN A 206 3.89 -38.58 10.53
C GLN A 206 3.69 -39.78 11.45
N GLU A 207 2.49 -39.95 12.02
CA GLU A 207 2.16 -41.10 12.85
C GLU A 207 2.28 -42.41 12.06
N ARG A 208 1.73 -42.45 10.83
CA ARG A 208 1.86 -43.61 9.93
C ARG A 208 3.31 -43.91 9.55
N LEU A 209 4.11 -42.88 9.26
CA LEU A 209 5.52 -43.02 8.91
C LEU A 209 6.34 -43.49 10.12
N ALA A 210 6.09 -42.95 11.32
CA ALA A 210 6.74 -43.37 12.55
C ALA A 210 6.43 -44.84 12.88
N ALA A 211 5.17 -45.27 12.73
CA ALA A 211 4.79 -46.66 12.90
C ALA A 211 5.49 -47.58 11.89
N ARG A 212 5.65 -47.12 10.65
CA ARG A 212 6.33 -47.86 9.58
C ARG A 212 7.84 -47.89 9.76
N GLU A 213 8.45 -46.80 10.23
CA GLU A 213 9.86 -46.72 10.60
C GLU A 213 10.15 -47.72 11.72
N ALA A 214 9.37 -47.72 12.80
CA ALA A 214 9.51 -48.67 13.90
C ALA A 214 9.27 -50.14 13.49
N ALA A 215 8.46 -50.40 12.45
CA ALA A 215 8.31 -51.73 11.89
C ALA A 215 9.55 -52.16 11.08
N CYS A 216 10.06 -51.28 10.21
CA CYS A 216 11.27 -51.53 9.43
C CYS A 216 12.53 -51.64 10.32
N GLU A 217 12.64 -50.87 11.39
CA GLU A 217 13.74 -50.99 12.37
C GLU A 217 13.74 -52.36 13.05
N ARG A 218 12.56 -52.86 13.43
CA ARG A 218 12.43 -54.21 14.01
C ARG A 218 12.81 -55.30 13.00
N GLU A 219 12.35 -55.18 11.75
CA GLU A 219 12.67 -56.12 10.67
C GLU A 219 14.18 -56.13 10.37
N ALA A 220 14.81 -54.95 10.28
CA ALA A 220 16.24 -54.81 10.06
C ALA A 220 17.07 -55.38 11.23
N ALA A 221 16.71 -55.03 12.46
CA ALA A 221 17.39 -55.54 13.66
C ALA A 221 17.27 -57.06 13.79
N GLN A 222 16.10 -57.63 13.46
CA GLN A 222 15.90 -59.08 13.44
C GLN A 222 16.77 -59.75 12.36
N ALA A 223 16.77 -59.21 11.13
CA ALA A 223 17.57 -59.77 10.04
C ALA A 223 19.08 -59.71 10.33
N GLU A 224 19.57 -58.61 10.93
CA GLU A 224 20.97 -58.47 11.35
C GLU A 224 21.33 -59.44 12.48
N ALA A 225 20.45 -59.62 13.47
CA ALA A 225 20.66 -60.59 14.55
C ALA A 225 20.70 -62.02 14.02
N GLU A 226 19.78 -62.41 13.14
CA GLU A 226 19.74 -63.72 12.50
C GLU A 226 20.98 -63.95 11.61
N HIS A 227 21.38 -62.95 10.80
CA HIS A 227 22.61 -63.02 10.02
C HIS A 227 23.85 -63.16 10.91
N GLY A 228 23.92 -62.40 12.02
CA GLY A 228 25.01 -62.49 13.00
C GLY A 228 25.13 -63.88 13.63
N ALA A 229 24.01 -64.49 14.03
CA ALA A 229 23.98 -65.85 14.57
C ALA A 229 24.43 -66.89 13.54
N VAL A 230 23.96 -66.79 12.29
CA VAL A 230 24.36 -67.70 11.21
C VAL A 230 25.84 -67.52 10.86
N LYS A 231 26.36 -66.28 10.85
CA LYS A 231 27.78 -65.99 10.62
C LYS A 231 28.68 -66.57 11.71
N ALA A 232 28.26 -66.50 12.97
CA ALA A 232 28.95 -67.18 14.07
C ALA A 232 28.98 -68.70 13.85
N ARG A 233 27.87 -69.30 13.42
CA ARG A 233 27.81 -70.73 13.08
C ARG A 233 28.72 -71.11 11.90
N VAL A 234 28.84 -70.26 10.88
CA VAL A 234 29.82 -70.45 9.79
C VAL A 234 31.24 -70.49 10.36
N ALA A 235 31.59 -69.57 11.25
CA ALA A 235 32.92 -69.52 11.87
C ALA A 235 33.21 -70.78 12.71
N GLU A 236 32.24 -71.24 13.51
CA GLU A 236 32.34 -72.50 14.27
C GLU A 236 32.60 -73.71 13.35
N LEU A 237 31.82 -73.84 12.28
CA LEU A 237 31.95 -74.94 11.32
C LEU A 237 33.28 -74.88 10.57
N GLN A 238 33.78 -73.69 10.24
CA GLN A 238 35.12 -73.52 9.64
C GLN A 238 36.23 -73.99 10.57
N VAL A 239 36.16 -73.64 11.86
CA VAL A 239 37.13 -74.10 12.87
C VAL A 239 37.08 -75.62 13.02
N ALA A 240 35.86 -76.20 13.10
CA ALA A 240 35.68 -77.64 13.19
C ALA A 240 36.22 -78.38 11.95
N LEU A 241 35.98 -77.84 10.75
CA LEU A 241 36.49 -78.40 9.49
C LEU A 241 38.02 -78.35 9.44
N ALA A 242 38.64 -77.24 9.90
CA ALA A 242 40.09 -77.09 9.95
C ALA A 242 40.76 -78.00 10.99
N ALA A 243 40.11 -78.27 12.12
CA ALA A 243 40.58 -79.25 13.10
C ALA A 243 40.56 -80.67 12.49
N ARG A 244 39.43 -81.08 11.92
CA ARG A 244 39.26 -82.39 11.28
C ARG A 244 40.18 -82.60 10.08
N GLY A 245 40.48 -81.53 9.33
CA GLY A 245 41.44 -81.56 8.23
C GLY A 245 42.85 -81.92 8.69
N ARG A 246 43.28 -81.44 9.86
CA ARG A 246 44.55 -81.80 10.49
C ARG A 246 44.58 -83.26 10.92
N ASP A 247 43.52 -83.74 11.58
CA ASP A 247 43.40 -85.16 11.98
C ASP A 247 43.48 -86.08 10.74
N ARG A 248 42.79 -85.71 9.65
CA ARG A 248 42.85 -86.44 8.37
C ARG A 248 44.27 -86.47 7.78
N GLU A 249 45.00 -85.36 7.83
CA GLU A 249 46.39 -85.31 7.36
C GLU A 249 47.32 -86.17 8.21
N GLU A 250 47.11 -86.19 9.52
CA GLU A 250 47.86 -87.02 10.48
C GLU A 250 47.63 -88.50 10.22
N TYR A 251 46.37 -88.95 10.11
CA TYR A 251 46.04 -90.33 9.72
C TYR A 251 46.60 -90.71 8.35
N ALA A 252 46.54 -89.80 7.36
CA ALA A 252 47.11 -90.05 6.04
C ALA A 252 48.64 -90.16 6.08
N ALA A 253 49.31 -89.38 6.94
CA ALA A 253 50.75 -89.47 7.17
C ALA A 253 51.13 -90.78 7.87
N GLU A 254 50.35 -91.21 8.87
CA GLU A 254 50.56 -92.49 9.56
C GLU A 254 50.39 -93.68 8.61
N VAL A 255 49.36 -93.68 7.75
CA VAL A 255 49.20 -94.72 6.72
C VAL A 255 50.39 -94.74 5.75
N ARG A 256 50.91 -93.59 5.32
CA ARG A 256 52.10 -93.52 4.45
C ARG A 256 53.33 -94.10 5.16
N ALA A 257 53.61 -93.69 6.39
CA ALA A 257 54.75 -94.17 7.16
C ALA A 257 54.68 -95.68 7.46
N LEU A 258 53.48 -96.21 7.75
CA LEU A 258 53.28 -97.64 7.95
C LEU A 258 53.47 -98.45 6.66
N ARG A 259 53.06 -97.91 5.51
CA ARG A 259 53.30 -98.55 4.20
C ARG A 259 54.79 -98.57 3.83
N GLU A 260 55.50 -97.45 4.02
CA GLU A 260 56.94 -97.38 3.79
C GLU A 260 57.71 -98.39 4.66
N ARG A 261 57.31 -98.54 5.93
CA ARG A 261 57.86 -99.56 6.84
C ARG A 261 57.58 -100.98 6.37
N LEU A 262 56.36 -101.25 5.90
CA LEU A 262 55.99 -102.55 5.35
C LEU A 262 56.80 -102.88 4.09
N ASP A 263 56.97 -101.91 3.19
CA ASP A 263 57.76 -102.07 1.96
C ASP A 263 59.23 -102.36 2.27
N LEU A 264 59.82 -101.68 3.27
CA LEU A 264 61.18 -101.93 3.74
C LEU A 264 61.34 -103.34 4.31
N ALA A 265 60.42 -103.76 5.20
CA ALA A 265 60.43 -105.10 5.79
C ALA A 265 60.25 -106.20 4.72
N GLN A 266 59.42 -105.94 3.71
CA GLN A 266 59.25 -106.85 2.56
C GLN A 266 60.51 -106.92 1.70
N ALA A 267 61.20 -105.81 1.46
CA ALA A 267 62.47 -105.80 0.73
C ALA A 267 63.56 -106.57 1.48
N GLU A 268 63.65 -106.43 2.81
CA GLU A 268 64.57 -107.19 3.65
C GLU A 268 64.25 -108.70 3.63
N ALA A 269 62.98 -109.07 3.70
CA ALA A 269 62.55 -110.46 3.57
C ALA A 269 62.88 -111.05 2.19
N GLN A 270 62.74 -110.27 1.12
CA GLN A 270 63.11 -110.70 -0.24
C GLN A 270 64.62 -110.87 -0.40
N ALA A 271 65.43 -109.96 0.16
CA ALA A 271 66.89 -110.07 0.15
C ALA A 271 67.37 -111.30 0.93
N ALA A 272 66.82 -111.54 2.11
CA ALA A 272 67.13 -112.72 2.92
C ALA A 272 66.70 -114.04 2.22
N GLN A 273 65.60 -114.04 1.48
CA GLN A 273 65.19 -115.18 0.66
C GLN A 273 66.18 -115.44 -0.48
N ALA A 274 66.63 -114.40 -1.19
CA ALA A 274 67.62 -114.52 -2.25
C ALA A 274 68.98 -115.03 -1.74
N ASP A 275 69.38 -114.65 -0.53
CA ASP A 275 70.57 -115.18 0.15
C ASP A 275 70.41 -116.66 0.52
N ALA A 276 69.25 -117.05 1.03
CA ALA A 276 68.94 -118.46 1.30
C ALA A 276 68.98 -119.31 0.02
N ASP A 277 68.42 -118.82 -1.09
CA ASP A 277 68.44 -119.53 -2.37
C ASP A 277 69.88 -119.69 -2.90
N ARG A 278 70.71 -118.64 -2.81
CA ARG A 278 72.14 -118.70 -3.15
C ARG A 278 72.90 -119.72 -2.29
N HIS A 279 72.63 -119.76 -0.98
CA HIS A 279 73.24 -120.73 -0.08
C HIS A 279 72.78 -122.17 -0.39
N ALA A 280 71.52 -122.38 -0.75
CA ALA A 280 71.00 -123.68 -1.14
C ALA A 280 71.61 -124.19 -2.47
N GLU A 281 71.81 -123.31 -3.45
CA GLU A 281 72.48 -123.67 -4.71
C GLU A 281 73.96 -124.03 -4.51
N ALA A 282 74.67 -123.26 -3.69
CA ALA A 282 76.07 -123.53 -3.32
C ALA A 282 76.20 -124.89 -2.61
N LEU A 283 75.29 -125.19 -1.68
CA LEU A 283 75.24 -126.50 -1.00
C LEU A 283 75.04 -127.64 -2.01
N ARG A 284 74.10 -127.50 -2.95
CA ARG A 284 73.86 -128.52 -3.99
C ARG A 284 75.08 -128.70 -4.90
N ALA A 285 75.84 -127.65 -5.18
CA ALA A 285 77.07 -127.73 -5.97
C ALA A 285 78.20 -128.44 -5.23
N ALA A 286 78.37 -128.16 -3.93
CA ALA A 286 79.32 -128.86 -3.07
C ALA A 286 79.00 -130.36 -2.94
N GLU A 287 77.71 -130.69 -2.74
CA GLU A 287 77.25 -132.08 -2.67
C GLU A 287 77.47 -132.83 -4.00
N ARG A 288 77.29 -132.18 -5.16
CA ARG A 288 77.60 -132.77 -6.47
C ARG A 288 79.09 -133.08 -6.64
N ARG A 289 79.97 -132.13 -6.29
CA ARG A 289 81.43 -132.33 -6.33
C ARG A 289 81.89 -133.46 -5.42
N ALA A 290 81.32 -133.56 -4.21
CA ALA A 290 81.59 -134.67 -3.30
C ALA A 290 81.18 -136.03 -3.88
N ARG A 291 80.07 -136.10 -4.64
CA ARG A 291 79.63 -137.32 -5.34
C ARG A 291 80.54 -137.68 -6.51
N GLU A 292 80.97 -136.71 -7.31
CA GLU A 292 81.89 -136.93 -8.44
C GLU A 292 83.26 -137.47 -7.98
N LEU A 293 83.80 -136.94 -6.88
CA LEU A 293 85.03 -137.44 -6.26
C LEU A 293 84.88 -138.87 -5.72
N SER A 294 83.67 -139.26 -5.27
CA SER A 294 83.38 -140.64 -4.85
C SER A 294 83.42 -141.62 -6.02
N ILE A 295 82.97 -141.20 -7.21
CA ILE A 295 82.96 -142.02 -8.42
C ILE A 295 84.39 -142.20 -8.96
N GLN A 296 85.26 -141.19 -8.85
CA GLN A 296 86.66 -141.28 -9.27
C GLN A 296 87.51 -142.23 -8.41
N ALA A 297 87.11 -142.50 -7.16
CA ALA A 297 87.82 -143.42 -6.27
C ALA A 297 87.62 -144.91 -6.59
N GLU A 298 86.59 -145.26 -7.39
CA GLU A 298 86.20 -146.66 -7.63
C GLU A 298 86.72 -147.24 -8.96
N ALA A 299 87.38 -146.46 -9.82
CA ALA A 299 87.78 -146.88 -11.17
C ALA A 299 89.31 -146.95 -11.37
N GLY A 300 89.85 -148.17 -11.54
CA GLY A 300 91.05 -148.42 -12.36
C GLY A 300 92.28 -148.96 -11.62
N GLY A 301 92.58 -150.24 -11.88
CA GLY A 301 93.70 -150.99 -11.29
C GLY A 301 95.09 -150.41 -11.54
N ARG A 302 95.80 -150.10 -10.44
CA ARG A 302 97.24 -149.79 -10.37
C ARG A 302 97.79 -150.31 -9.02
N SER A 303 99.11 -150.45 -8.90
CA SER A 303 99.77 -151.21 -7.84
C SER A 303 99.52 -150.69 -6.41
N LEU A 304 99.54 -151.60 -5.42
CA LEU A 304 99.05 -151.41 -4.04
C LEU A 304 99.65 -150.21 -3.28
N LYS A 305 100.89 -149.78 -3.58
CA LYS A 305 101.54 -148.65 -2.89
C LYS A 305 101.12 -147.27 -3.40
N GLU A 306 100.61 -147.17 -4.63
CA GLU A 306 100.11 -145.90 -5.18
C GLU A 306 98.65 -145.65 -4.81
N GLN A 307 97.87 -146.71 -4.52
CA GLN A 307 96.47 -146.60 -4.12
C GLN A 307 96.27 -146.02 -2.72
N GLU A 308 97.14 -146.33 -1.75
CA GLU A 308 97.02 -145.83 -0.36
C GLU A 308 97.22 -144.32 -0.24
N ALA A 309 98.17 -143.75 -1.00
CA ALA A 309 98.46 -142.31 -0.98
C ALA A 309 97.34 -141.47 -1.63
N LEU A 310 96.71 -141.98 -2.70
CA LEU A 310 95.61 -141.30 -3.39
C LEU A 310 94.31 -141.33 -2.56
N LEU A 311 94.00 -142.47 -1.94
CA LEU A 311 92.83 -142.62 -1.06
C LEU A 311 92.88 -141.71 0.17
N ALA A 312 94.05 -141.49 0.76
CA ALA A 312 94.22 -140.58 1.89
C ALA A 312 93.93 -139.11 1.49
N ARG A 313 94.40 -138.68 0.31
CA ARG A 313 94.18 -137.32 -0.21
C ARG A 313 92.72 -137.07 -0.54
N LEU A 314 92.06 -138.01 -1.22
CA LEU A 314 90.63 -137.91 -1.56
C LEU A 314 89.72 -137.93 -0.31
N ARG A 315 90.08 -138.68 0.74
CA ARG A 315 89.34 -138.67 2.02
C ARG A 315 89.45 -137.33 2.74
N SER A 316 90.63 -136.70 2.71
CA SER A 316 90.86 -135.36 3.28
C SER A 316 90.03 -134.28 2.57
N GLU A 317 90.06 -134.27 1.24
CA GLU A 317 89.27 -133.30 0.45
C GLU A 317 87.75 -133.51 0.62
N ARG A 318 87.30 -134.76 0.76
CA ARG A 318 85.89 -135.07 1.04
C ARG A 318 85.45 -134.63 2.44
N ALA A 319 86.32 -134.75 3.45
CA ALA A 319 86.02 -134.29 4.80
C ALA A 319 85.89 -132.75 4.84
N ALA A 320 86.80 -132.03 4.17
CA ALA A 320 86.72 -130.57 4.08
C ALA A 320 85.42 -130.08 3.40
N LEU A 321 84.96 -130.76 2.35
CA LEU A 321 83.69 -130.46 1.69
C LEU A 321 82.46 -130.79 2.55
N ALA A 322 82.56 -131.79 3.43
CA ALA A 322 81.48 -132.14 4.36
C ALA A 322 81.33 -131.08 5.47
N ASP A 323 82.45 -130.61 6.03
CA ASP A 323 82.47 -129.52 7.01
C ASP A 323 81.93 -128.21 6.40
N GLU A 324 82.27 -127.93 5.14
CA GLU A 324 81.76 -126.78 4.39
C GLU A 324 80.24 -126.88 4.13
N ALA A 325 79.74 -128.08 3.81
CA ALA A 325 78.30 -128.33 3.65
C ALA A 325 77.53 -128.18 4.97
N GLU A 326 78.11 -128.60 6.10
CA GLU A 326 77.53 -128.43 7.43
C GLU A 326 77.48 -126.95 7.86
N ALA A 327 78.55 -126.19 7.59
CA ALA A 327 78.56 -124.74 7.77
C ALA A 327 77.51 -124.02 6.89
N MET A 328 77.29 -124.47 5.65
CA MET A 328 76.24 -123.93 4.78
C MET A 328 74.83 -124.27 5.30
N ARG A 329 74.62 -125.47 5.86
CA ARG A 329 73.34 -125.85 6.50
C ARG A 329 73.05 -125.00 7.74
N ALA A 330 74.05 -124.70 8.56
CA ALA A 330 73.90 -123.80 9.70
C ALA A 330 73.49 -122.37 9.26
N ARG A 331 74.10 -121.84 8.20
CA ARG A 331 73.73 -120.53 7.62
C ARG A 331 72.31 -120.51 7.04
N LEU A 332 71.86 -121.60 6.42
CA LEU A 332 70.47 -121.76 5.94
C LEU A 332 69.46 -121.80 7.10
N ALA A 333 69.80 -122.45 8.21
CA ALA A 333 68.94 -122.46 9.40
C ALA A 333 68.85 -121.06 10.04
N GLU A 334 69.96 -120.32 10.11
CA GLU A 334 69.99 -118.95 10.63
C GLU A 334 69.19 -117.98 9.74
N THR A 335 69.38 -118.04 8.42
CA THR A 335 68.61 -117.22 7.46
C THR A 335 67.13 -117.58 7.46
N GLY A 336 66.78 -118.87 7.55
CA GLY A 336 65.39 -119.32 7.71
C GLY A 336 64.73 -118.82 9.00
N SER A 337 65.46 -118.77 10.11
CA SER A 337 64.97 -118.22 11.38
C SER A 337 64.75 -116.70 11.29
N ARG A 338 65.68 -115.96 10.67
CA ARG A 338 65.51 -114.51 10.41
C ARG A 338 64.30 -114.23 9.52
N LEU A 339 64.11 -115.02 8.46
CA LEU A 339 62.97 -114.89 7.54
C LEU A 339 61.63 -115.16 8.24
N ALA A 340 61.60 -116.16 9.13
CA ALA A 340 60.41 -116.48 9.93
C ALA A 340 60.10 -115.37 10.95
N ALA A 341 61.12 -114.77 11.57
CA ALA A 341 60.94 -113.65 12.50
C ALA A 341 60.38 -112.40 11.80
N VAL A 342 60.91 -112.02 10.63
CA VAL A 342 60.42 -110.87 9.84
C VAL A 342 58.99 -111.11 9.36
N ARG A 343 58.67 -112.33 8.91
CA ARG A 343 57.31 -112.67 8.43
C ARG A 343 56.27 -112.78 9.54
N ALA A 344 56.63 -113.33 10.71
CA ALA A 344 55.67 -113.61 11.79
C ALA A 344 55.38 -112.39 12.67
N ALA A 345 56.31 -111.46 12.84
CA ALA A 345 56.14 -110.30 13.72
C ALA A 345 55.75 -109.01 12.99
N GLU A 346 56.34 -108.74 11.81
CA GLU A 346 56.24 -107.41 11.21
C GLU A 346 55.20 -107.31 10.08
N GLY A 347 54.93 -108.41 9.36
CA GLY A 347 54.01 -108.39 8.20
C GLY A 347 52.53 -108.32 8.58
N GLU A 348 52.06 -109.23 9.46
CA GLU A 348 50.63 -109.35 9.80
C GLU A 348 50.16 -108.21 10.73
N GLU A 349 50.99 -107.83 11.70
CA GLU A 349 50.68 -106.72 12.61
C GLU A 349 50.64 -105.36 11.89
N ALA A 350 51.58 -105.12 10.95
CA ALA A 350 51.58 -103.90 10.15
C ALA A 350 50.36 -103.81 9.21
N LEU A 351 49.96 -104.93 8.58
CA LEU A 351 48.77 -104.97 7.72
C LEU A 351 47.48 -104.69 8.50
N ASN A 352 47.32 -105.27 9.70
CA ASN A 352 46.18 -105.00 10.57
C ASN A 352 46.15 -103.54 11.04
N ARG A 353 47.31 -102.97 11.36
CA ARG A 353 47.41 -101.55 11.75
C ARG A 353 47.11 -100.61 10.59
N ILE A 354 47.63 -100.89 9.38
CA ILE A 354 47.29 -100.15 8.16
C ILE A 354 45.78 -100.20 7.90
N ALA A 355 45.16 -101.38 8.01
CA ALA A 355 43.72 -101.53 7.83
C ALA A 355 42.91 -100.71 8.86
N GLY A 356 43.33 -100.71 10.13
CA GLY A 356 42.72 -99.91 11.19
C GLY A 356 42.79 -98.41 10.94
N VAL A 357 43.99 -97.88 10.69
CA VAL A 357 44.20 -96.44 10.43
C VAL A 357 43.54 -96.02 9.10
N THR A 358 43.50 -96.89 8.09
CA THR A 358 42.79 -96.61 6.83
C THR A 358 41.28 -96.50 7.05
N ALA A 359 40.69 -97.35 7.90
CA ALA A 359 39.27 -97.27 8.23
C ALA A 359 38.95 -95.99 9.02
N GLU A 360 39.83 -95.55 9.93
CA GLU A 360 39.69 -94.27 10.62
C GLU A 360 39.80 -93.08 9.66
N LEU A 361 40.75 -93.13 8.70
CA LEU A 361 40.90 -92.13 7.65
C LEU A 361 39.65 -92.01 6.78
N GLU A 362 39.02 -93.11 6.38
CA GLU A 362 37.76 -93.09 5.60
C GLU A 362 36.59 -92.53 6.42
N ARG A 363 36.46 -92.89 7.70
CA ARG A 363 35.45 -92.30 8.60
C ARG A 363 35.65 -90.79 8.75
N GLU A 364 36.89 -90.30 8.88
CA GLU A 364 37.16 -88.87 8.94
C GLU A 364 36.93 -88.16 7.59
N LYS A 365 37.16 -88.83 6.45
CA LYS A 365 36.77 -88.30 5.13
C LYS A 365 35.25 -88.12 5.01
N GLU A 366 34.45 -89.09 5.45
CA GLU A 366 32.99 -88.97 5.44
C GLU A 366 32.50 -87.84 6.35
N ARG A 367 33.06 -87.74 7.57
CA ARG A 367 32.71 -86.67 8.53
C ARG A 367 33.11 -85.28 8.03
N THR A 368 34.30 -85.13 7.44
CA THR A 368 34.73 -83.87 6.81
C THR A 368 33.86 -83.52 5.60
N GLY A 369 33.46 -84.50 4.80
CA GLY A 369 32.51 -84.31 3.71
C GLY A 369 31.16 -83.78 4.19
N SER A 370 30.57 -84.42 5.21
CA SER A 370 29.30 -83.98 5.83
C SER A 370 29.38 -82.56 6.40
N LEU A 371 30.43 -82.24 7.15
CA LEU A 371 30.68 -80.89 7.69
C LEU A 371 30.88 -79.85 6.57
N SER A 372 31.52 -80.22 5.47
CA SER A 372 31.69 -79.34 4.30
C SER A 372 30.35 -79.02 3.66
N THR A 373 29.47 -80.01 3.50
CA THR A 373 28.12 -79.79 2.96
C THR A 373 27.25 -78.95 3.90
N GLU A 374 27.32 -79.18 5.22
CA GLU A 374 26.65 -78.32 6.22
C GLU A 374 27.16 -76.87 6.13
N LEU A 375 28.48 -76.68 6.02
CA LEU A 375 29.09 -75.37 5.89
C LEU A 375 28.62 -74.63 4.63
N GLU A 376 28.52 -75.30 3.48
CA GLU A 376 27.99 -74.71 2.25
C GLU A 376 26.52 -74.30 2.37
N ALA A 377 25.69 -75.15 2.99
CA ALA A 377 24.28 -74.83 3.23
C ALA A 377 24.12 -73.62 4.17
N VAL A 378 24.89 -73.57 5.27
CA VAL A 378 24.87 -72.45 6.22
C VAL A 378 25.41 -71.16 5.59
N ARG A 379 26.44 -71.24 4.72
CA ARG A 379 26.92 -70.09 3.94
C ARG A 379 25.86 -69.56 2.97
N GLY A 380 25.16 -70.44 2.26
CA GLY A 380 24.04 -70.05 1.40
C GLY A 380 22.96 -69.30 2.18
N ARG A 381 22.59 -69.81 3.37
CA ARG A 381 21.65 -69.14 4.28
C ARG A 381 22.18 -67.78 4.77
N ALA A 382 23.46 -67.69 5.13
CA ALA A 382 24.10 -66.44 5.54
C ALA A 382 23.98 -65.37 4.46
N GLN A 383 24.23 -65.72 3.20
CA GLN A 383 24.11 -64.82 2.06
C GLN A 383 22.68 -64.32 1.88
N THR A 384 21.69 -65.21 1.93
CA THR A 384 20.27 -64.82 1.80
C THR A 384 19.81 -63.87 2.92
N LEU A 385 20.29 -64.08 4.15
CA LEU A 385 20.00 -63.20 5.27
C LEU A 385 20.72 -61.86 5.17
N GLU A 386 21.92 -61.83 4.59
CA GLU A 386 22.64 -60.59 4.30
C GLU A 386 21.86 -59.72 3.29
N ASP A 387 21.38 -60.33 2.21
CA ASP A 387 20.59 -59.63 1.19
C ASP A 387 19.24 -59.17 1.76
N ALA A 388 18.62 -59.95 2.65
CA ALA A 388 17.42 -59.57 3.38
C ALA A 388 17.66 -58.36 4.31
N ALA A 389 18.75 -58.37 5.09
CA ALA A 389 19.14 -57.27 5.96
C ALA A 389 19.42 -55.98 5.16
N ARG A 390 20.13 -56.08 4.03
CA ARG A 390 20.36 -54.96 3.10
C ARG A 390 19.04 -54.40 2.57
N THR A 391 18.10 -55.26 2.20
CA THR A 391 16.78 -54.85 1.70
C THR A 391 15.95 -54.17 2.79
N ALA A 392 15.98 -54.67 4.02
CA ALA A 392 15.29 -54.07 5.16
C ALA A 392 15.86 -52.67 5.50
N ASN A 393 17.19 -52.54 5.53
CA ASN A 393 17.86 -51.25 5.75
C ASN A 393 17.55 -50.24 4.63
N ALA A 394 17.52 -50.66 3.37
CA ALA A 394 17.13 -49.77 2.27
C ALA A 394 15.68 -49.27 2.37
N ARG A 395 14.75 -50.10 2.85
CA ARG A 395 13.36 -49.69 3.12
C ARG A 395 13.28 -48.71 4.28
N LEU A 396 14.06 -48.92 5.35
CA LEU A 396 14.14 -48.00 6.48
C LEU A 396 14.62 -46.61 6.05
N ASP A 397 15.68 -46.56 5.22
CA ASP A 397 16.21 -45.31 4.68
C ASP A 397 15.18 -44.56 3.80
N ASP A 398 14.40 -45.28 2.99
CA ASP A 398 13.32 -44.68 2.19
C ASP A 398 12.21 -44.06 3.08
N VAL A 399 11.82 -44.74 4.16
CA VAL A 399 10.84 -44.21 5.13
C VAL A 399 11.38 -42.96 5.82
N ARG A 400 12.65 -42.98 6.24
CA ARG A 400 13.31 -41.82 6.87
C ARG A 400 13.36 -40.62 5.93
N ARG A 401 13.76 -40.82 4.67
CA ARG A 401 13.76 -39.75 3.65
C ARG A 401 12.35 -39.15 3.45
N LYS A 402 11.31 -39.97 3.42
CA LYS A 402 9.92 -39.50 3.29
C LYS A 402 9.46 -38.68 4.50
N ARG A 403 9.84 -39.08 5.71
CA ARG A 403 9.57 -38.32 6.93
C ARG A 403 10.26 -36.96 6.89
N ASP A 404 11.55 -36.93 6.57
CA ASP A 404 12.35 -35.70 6.56
C ASP A 404 11.82 -34.72 5.50
N ALA A 405 11.50 -35.20 4.29
CA ALA A 405 10.88 -34.39 3.24
C ALA A 405 9.50 -33.81 3.64
N LEU A 406 8.72 -34.55 4.44
CA LEU A 406 7.44 -34.07 4.94
C LEU A 406 7.62 -33.00 6.03
N GLN A 407 8.62 -33.15 6.90
CA GLN A 407 8.99 -32.13 7.89
C GLN A 407 9.47 -30.83 7.24
N GLU A 408 10.31 -30.94 6.20
CA GLU A 408 10.79 -29.77 5.45
C GLU A 408 9.64 -29.01 4.78
N ARG A 409 8.72 -29.71 4.11
CA ARG A 409 7.53 -29.09 3.49
C ARG A 409 6.62 -28.41 4.50
N LEU A 410 6.49 -28.96 5.71
CA LEU A 410 5.71 -28.34 6.78
C LEU A 410 6.38 -27.05 7.26
N ALA A 411 7.70 -27.09 7.50
CA ALA A 411 8.47 -25.92 7.91
C ALA A 411 8.41 -24.78 6.87
N GLU A 412 8.51 -25.10 5.57
CA GLU A 412 8.35 -24.11 4.50
C GLU A 412 6.96 -23.46 4.50
N ALA A 413 5.90 -24.25 4.71
CA ALA A 413 4.53 -23.76 4.75
C ALA A 413 4.31 -22.83 5.97
N GLU A 414 4.88 -23.16 7.12
CA GLU A 414 4.83 -22.33 8.33
C GLU A 414 5.59 -21.01 8.15
N ALA A 415 6.77 -21.05 7.54
CA ALA A 415 7.55 -19.85 7.24
C ALA A 415 6.78 -18.89 6.31
N ARG A 416 6.14 -19.43 5.26
CA ARG A 416 5.31 -18.63 4.33
C ARG A 416 4.11 -17.97 5.02
N CYS A 417 3.47 -18.66 5.97
CA CYS A 417 2.38 -18.06 6.75
C CYS A 417 2.89 -16.93 7.65
N ALA A 418 4.02 -17.14 8.33
CA ALA A 418 4.61 -16.12 9.21
C ALA A 418 5.10 -14.88 8.44
N GLU A 419 5.54 -15.02 7.19
CA GLU A 419 5.86 -13.87 6.32
C GLU A 419 4.61 -13.05 5.95
N LEU A 420 3.52 -13.73 5.61
CA LEU A 420 2.25 -13.07 5.26
C LEU A 420 1.63 -12.35 6.45
N ASP A 421 1.69 -12.93 7.65
CA ASP A 421 1.22 -12.27 8.87
C ASP A 421 2.02 -11.01 9.18
N ARG A 422 3.35 -11.04 9.01
CA ARG A 422 4.21 -9.85 9.14
C ARG A 422 3.85 -8.78 8.11
N ALA A 423 3.68 -9.17 6.85
CA ALA A 423 3.28 -8.25 5.78
C ALA A 423 1.90 -7.61 6.06
N ARG A 424 0.95 -8.40 6.60
CA ARG A 424 -0.37 -7.91 7.01
C ARG A 424 -0.27 -6.91 8.16
N SER A 425 0.52 -7.20 9.20
CA SER A 425 0.69 -6.28 10.34
C SER A 425 1.26 -4.94 9.88
N GLY A 426 2.32 -4.97 9.05
CA GLY A 426 2.92 -3.74 8.51
C GLY A 426 1.95 -2.94 7.63
N ALA A 427 1.11 -3.60 6.84
CA ALA A 427 0.07 -2.93 6.05
C ALA A 427 -1.02 -2.29 6.92
N LEU A 428 -1.34 -2.88 8.08
CA LEU A 428 -2.34 -2.36 9.01
C LEU A 428 -1.83 -1.07 9.68
N GLU A 429 -0.57 -1.06 10.13
CA GLU A 429 0.08 0.14 10.68
C GLU A 429 0.11 1.28 9.66
N GLN A 430 0.43 0.98 8.39
CA GLN A 430 0.40 1.98 7.31
C GLN A 430 -1.01 2.55 7.07
N ALA A 431 -2.05 1.72 7.20
CA ALA A 431 -3.43 2.18 7.08
C ALA A 431 -3.83 3.11 8.23
N GLU A 432 -3.43 2.80 9.46
CA GLU A 432 -3.67 3.66 10.63
C GLU A 432 -2.97 5.01 10.50
N GLN A 433 -1.70 5.01 10.07
CA GLN A 433 -0.94 6.24 9.78
C GLN A 433 -1.59 7.05 8.66
N GLY A 434 -2.03 6.39 7.59
CA GLY A 434 -2.75 7.04 6.49
C GLY A 434 -4.09 7.66 6.93
N ALA A 435 -4.83 6.99 7.82
CA ALA A 435 -6.07 7.50 8.38
C ALA A 435 -5.85 8.73 9.27
N ALA A 436 -4.81 8.72 10.10
CA ALA A 436 -4.43 9.86 10.93
C ALA A 436 -4.06 11.08 10.06
N LEU A 437 -3.21 10.89 9.04
CA LEU A 437 -2.83 11.95 8.10
C LEU A 437 -4.05 12.55 7.38
N ARG A 438 -5.01 11.70 6.98
CA ARG A 438 -6.24 12.16 6.35
C ARG A 438 -7.07 13.02 7.30
N ALA A 439 -7.27 12.58 8.54
CA ALA A 439 -8.03 13.33 9.53
C ALA A 439 -7.38 14.69 9.85
N ASP A 440 -6.05 14.76 9.86
CA ASP A 440 -5.31 16.01 10.04
C ASP A 440 -5.48 16.94 8.83
N LEU A 441 -5.39 16.42 7.60
CA LEU A 441 -5.63 17.19 6.37
C LEU A 441 -7.07 17.74 6.30
N GLU A 442 -8.08 16.95 6.69
CA GLU A 442 -9.48 17.40 6.73
C GLU A 442 -9.66 18.55 7.73
N ARG A 443 -9.08 18.43 8.93
CA ARG A 443 -9.10 19.50 9.97
C ARG A 443 -8.37 20.76 9.52
N ASP A 444 -7.21 20.63 8.89
CA ASP A 444 -6.45 21.76 8.36
C ASP A 444 -7.22 22.48 7.25
N MET A 445 -7.86 21.73 6.36
CA MET A 445 -8.69 22.29 5.31
C MET A 445 -9.83 23.10 5.92
N GLU A 446 -10.57 22.52 6.88
CA GLU A 446 -11.67 23.22 7.58
C GLU A 446 -11.22 24.56 8.19
N ARG A 447 -10.10 24.57 8.91
CA ARG A 447 -9.54 25.80 9.50
C ARG A 447 -9.26 26.87 8.45
N LEU A 448 -8.61 26.49 7.34
CA LEU A 448 -8.31 27.42 6.25
C LEU A 448 -9.56 28.02 5.62
N LEU A 449 -10.64 27.26 5.57
CA LEU A 449 -11.90 27.68 4.96
C LEU A 449 -12.67 28.63 5.88
N ASP A 450 -12.64 28.37 7.19
CA ASP A 450 -13.20 29.28 8.20
C ASP A 450 -12.42 30.61 8.23
N GLU A 451 -11.09 30.58 8.08
CA GLU A 451 -10.26 31.78 7.93
C GLU A 451 -10.65 32.60 6.69
N VAL A 452 -10.87 31.96 5.54
CA VAL A 452 -11.34 32.63 4.30
C VAL A 452 -12.71 33.28 4.54
N GLU A 453 -13.63 32.54 5.17
CA GLU A 453 -15.00 33.02 5.41
C GLU A 453 -15.00 34.24 6.34
N ALA A 454 -14.22 34.20 7.40
CA ALA A 454 -14.07 35.28 8.37
C ALA A 454 -13.43 36.53 7.73
N ALA A 455 -12.34 36.36 6.98
CA ALA A 455 -11.67 37.46 6.29
C ALA A 455 -12.59 38.13 5.26
N THR A 456 -13.25 37.32 4.40
CA THR A 456 -14.15 37.81 3.36
C THR A 456 -15.35 38.57 3.95
N ARG A 457 -15.94 38.07 5.04
CA ARG A 457 -17.06 38.74 5.73
C ARG A 457 -16.62 40.03 6.41
N GLY A 458 -15.46 40.04 7.06
CA GLY A 458 -14.94 41.21 7.77
C GLY A 458 -14.62 42.37 6.82
N GLU A 459 -13.84 42.12 5.78
CA GLU A 459 -13.31 43.16 4.89
C GLU A 459 -14.37 43.72 3.93
N LEU A 460 -15.17 42.85 3.31
CA LEU A 460 -16.24 43.28 2.41
C LEU A 460 -17.39 43.93 3.19
N GLY A 461 -17.69 43.42 4.40
CA GLY A 461 -18.73 43.98 5.25
C GLY A 461 -18.41 45.42 5.68
N GLN A 462 -17.17 45.67 6.11
CA GLN A 462 -16.72 47.02 6.50
C GLN A 462 -16.68 47.98 5.30
N SER A 463 -16.17 47.53 4.15
CA SER A 463 -16.08 48.36 2.94
C SER A 463 -17.47 48.74 2.38
N LEU A 464 -18.41 47.78 2.38
CA LEU A 464 -19.77 48.02 1.87
C LEU A 464 -20.64 48.80 2.85
N ALA A 465 -20.43 48.66 4.16
CA ALA A 465 -21.13 49.46 5.17
C ALA A 465 -20.88 50.96 4.98
N ALA A 466 -19.63 51.35 4.66
CA ALA A 466 -19.32 52.74 4.31
C ALA A 466 -20.06 53.19 3.04
N PHE A 467 -20.12 52.32 2.01
CA PHE A 467 -20.82 52.61 0.74
C PHE A 467 -22.34 52.77 0.88
N ILE A 468 -22.94 52.21 1.94
CA ILE A 468 -24.36 52.35 2.28
C ILE A 468 -24.61 53.55 3.19
N ARG A 469 -23.75 53.75 4.20
CA ARG A 469 -23.97 54.78 5.23
C ARG A 469 -23.78 56.19 4.69
N LEU A 470 -22.79 56.40 3.82
CA LEU A 470 -22.48 57.73 3.27
C LEU A 470 -23.62 58.33 2.44
N PRO A 471 -24.23 57.62 1.48
CA PRO A 471 -25.36 58.19 0.74
C PRO A 471 -26.59 58.37 1.64
N GLN A 472 -26.77 57.53 2.67
CA GLN A 472 -27.86 57.69 3.65
C GLN A 472 -27.70 58.99 4.46
N GLU A 473 -26.51 59.26 4.98
CA GLU A 473 -26.19 60.50 5.71
C GLU A 473 -26.44 61.75 4.83
N LEU A 474 -26.18 61.67 3.52
CA LEU A 474 -26.46 62.75 2.57
C LEU A 474 -27.95 62.86 2.20
N LEU A 475 -28.69 61.75 2.17
CA LEU A 475 -30.14 61.77 1.94
C LEU A 475 -30.91 62.38 3.10
N ASP A 476 -30.39 62.21 4.32
CA ASP A 476 -31.00 62.75 5.54
C ASP A 476 -30.69 64.25 5.74
N ASP A 477 -29.83 64.85 4.90
CA ASP A 477 -29.51 66.28 4.90
C ASP A 477 -30.56 67.10 4.12
N PRO A 478 -31.28 68.05 4.77
CA PRO A 478 -32.26 68.89 4.10
C PRO A 478 -31.67 69.84 3.04
N ALA A 479 -30.35 70.02 3.00
CA ALA A 479 -29.67 70.80 1.96
C ALA A 479 -29.45 70.03 0.65
N THR A 480 -29.74 68.72 0.60
CA THR A 480 -29.50 67.88 -0.57
C THR A 480 -30.47 68.19 -1.71
N PRO A 481 -29.98 68.59 -2.90
CA PRO A 481 -30.83 68.88 -4.05
C PRO A 481 -31.66 67.66 -4.50
N PRO A 482 -32.94 67.83 -4.94
CA PRO A 482 -33.80 66.72 -5.34
C PRO A 482 -33.23 65.81 -6.43
N GLY A 483 -32.48 66.37 -7.39
CA GLY A 483 -31.81 65.61 -8.45
C GLY A 483 -30.62 64.78 -7.98
N GLN A 484 -30.02 65.12 -6.84
CA GLN A 484 -28.92 64.38 -6.21
C GLN A 484 -29.45 63.28 -5.28
N ALA A 485 -30.58 63.53 -4.62
CA ALA A 485 -31.26 62.54 -3.77
C ALA A 485 -31.59 61.24 -4.53
N ALA A 486 -32.09 61.32 -5.76
CA ALA A 486 -32.36 60.13 -6.57
C ALA A 486 -31.09 59.28 -6.82
N LYS A 487 -29.97 59.93 -7.17
CA LYS A 487 -28.69 59.24 -7.40
C LYS A 487 -28.09 58.66 -6.12
N LEU A 488 -28.22 59.36 -5.00
CA LEU A 488 -27.76 58.88 -3.70
C LEU A 488 -28.57 57.67 -3.21
N ALA A 489 -29.88 57.67 -3.44
CA ALA A 489 -30.73 56.52 -3.18
C ALA A 489 -30.31 55.32 -4.03
N ASP A 490 -30.01 55.53 -5.32
CA ASP A 490 -29.50 54.47 -6.20
C ASP A 490 -28.15 53.90 -5.72
N ILE A 491 -27.23 54.74 -5.23
CA ILE A 491 -25.93 54.30 -4.68
C ILE A 491 -26.12 53.52 -3.39
N ARG A 492 -26.93 54.01 -2.45
CA ARG A 492 -27.27 53.32 -1.20
C ARG A 492 -27.87 51.94 -1.47
N ASP A 493 -28.88 51.92 -2.34
CA ASP A 493 -29.61 50.70 -2.67
C ASP A 493 -28.69 49.72 -3.44
N SER A 494 -27.73 50.23 -4.22
CA SER A 494 -26.63 49.42 -4.80
C SER A 494 -25.72 48.82 -3.73
N GLY A 495 -25.37 49.57 -2.69
CA GLY A 495 -24.60 49.07 -1.55
C GLY A 495 -25.34 47.94 -0.82
N TYR A 496 -26.65 48.12 -0.54
CA TYR A 496 -27.48 47.06 0.05
C TYR A 496 -27.57 45.82 -0.84
N ARG A 497 -27.63 45.99 -2.18
CA ARG A 497 -27.56 44.87 -3.13
C ARG A 497 -26.23 44.13 -3.05
N LEU A 498 -25.11 44.84 -2.96
CA LEU A 498 -23.77 44.23 -2.87
C LEU A 498 -23.59 43.44 -1.57
N VAL A 499 -24.02 43.97 -0.42
CA VAL A 499 -23.98 43.23 0.86
C VAL A 499 -24.76 41.93 0.78
N ASN A 500 -25.97 41.98 0.21
CA ASN A 500 -26.80 40.80 0.03
C ASN A 500 -26.15 39.79 -0.93
N THR A 501 -25.47 40.23 -1.99
CA THR A 501 -24.73 39.35 -2.91
C THR A 501 -23.54 38.68 -2.23
N VAL A 502 -22.78 39.40 -1.39
CA VAL A 502 -21.65 38.84 -0.63
C VAL A 502 -22.14 37.81 0.39
N ASN A 503 -23.18 38.15 1.16
CA ASN A 503 -23.78 37.21 2.12
C ASN A 503 -24.31 35.95 1.40
N LEU A 504 -24.97 36.12 0.25
CA LEU A 504 -25.41 35.01 -0.57
C LEU A 504 -24.24 34.15 -1.08
N ALA A 505 -23.10 34.74 -1.45
CA ALA A 505 -21.93 34.00 -1.90
C ALA A 505 -21.36 33.11 -0.77
N VAL A 506 -21.32 33.62 0.46
CA VAL A 506 -20.92 32.85 1.65
C VAL A 506 -21.93 31.75 1.98
N ASP A 507 -23.21 32.05 1.91
CA ASP A 507 -24.27 31.08 2.16
C ASP A 507 -24.28 29.95 1.13
N VAL A 508 -24.07 30.27 -0.15
CA VAL A 508 -23.90 29.29 -1.24
C VAL A 508 -22.70 28.38 -0.97
N PHE A 509 -21.58 28.95 -0.52
CA PHE A 509 -20.40 28.17 -0.15
C PHE A 509 -20.67 27.19 1.01
N ARG A 510 -21.48 27.59 1.99
CA ARG A 510 -21.95 26.69 3.07
C ARG A 510 -22.94 25.64 2.56
N MET A 511 -23.83 26.00 1.63
CA MET A 511 -24.79 25.08 1.01
C MET A 511 -24.09 23.97 0.22
N GLU A 512 -23.06 24.30 -0.56
CA GLU A 512 -22.26 23.31 -1.30
C GLU A 512 -21.60 22.24 -0.40
N ARG A 513 -21.45 22.57 0.89
CA ARG A 513 -20.84 21.70 1.90
C ARG A 513 -21.85 21.06 2.85
N GLY A 514 -23.15 21.29 2.62
CA GLY A 514 -24.20 20.79 3.50
C GLY A 514 -24.18 21.39 4.92
N ARG A 515 -23.54 22.55 5.11
CA ARG A 515 -23.42 23.22 6.42
C ARG A 515 -24.36 24.41 6.60
N TYR A 516 -25.07 24.80 5.56
CA TYR A 516 -26.04 25.89 5.65
C TYR A 516 -27.21 25.51 6.56
N ARG A 517 -27.53 26.38 7.53
CA ARG A 517 -28.67 26.24 8.43
C ARG A 517 -29.59 27.45 8.20
N PRO A 518 -30.80 27.25 7.65
CA PRO A 518 -31.73 28.36 7.45
C PRO A 518 -32.15 28.95 8.81
N PRO A 519 -32.29 30.28 8.92
CA PRO A 519 -32.85 30.91 10.11
C PRO A 519 -34.26 30.37 10.41
N ALA A 520 -34.51 29.94 11.65
CA ALA A 520 -35.82 29.39 12.04
C ALA A 520 -36.93 30.45 11.99
N GLY A 521 -38.16 30.04 11.62
CA GLY A 521 -39.38 30.85 11.78
C GLY A 521 -39.59 31.98 10.78
N ARG A 522 -38.86 32.02 9.64
CA ARG A 522 -39.11 33.01 8.58
C ARG A 522 -40.19 32.53 7.62
N GLY A 523 -41.14 33.42 7.33
CA GLY A 523 -42.10 33.30 6.24
C GLY A 523 -41.83 34.34 5.16
N MET A 524 -42.34 34.08 3.97
CA MET A 524 -42.27 34.97 2.82
C MET A 524 -43.62 35.02 2.10
N ASP A 525 -43.82 36.08 1.31
CA ASP A 525 -44.88 36.14 0.32
C ASP A 525 -44.25 35.90 -1.07
N LEU A 526 -44.50 34.73 -1.65
CA LEU A 526 -43.95 34.32 -2.94
C LEU A 526 -44.44 35.23 -4.08
N ALA A 527 -45.66 35.77 -3.98
CA ALA A 527 -46.19 36.73 -4.95
C ALA A 527 -45.44 38.07 -4.88
N ALA A 528 -45.12 38.55 -3.66
CA ALA A 528 -44.29 39.73 -3.49
C ALA A 528 -42.85 39.51 -3.98
N VAL A 529 -42.28 38.33 -3.74
CA VAL A 529 -40.95 37.96 -4.25
C VAL A 529 -40.93 37.98 -5.78
N LEU A 530 -41.91 37.33 -6.43
CA LEU A 530 -42.01 37.30 -7.89
C LEU A 530 -42.21 38.69 -8.49
N ARG A 531 -43.11 39.51 -7.93
CA ARG A 531 -43.30 40.91 -8.38
C ARG A 531 -42.00 41.70 -8.35
N ARG A 532 -41.26 41.62 -7.24
CA ARG A 532 -40.00 42.36 -7.07
C ARG A 532 -38.93 41.88 -8.04
N ALA A 533 -38.79 40.56 -8.21
CA ALA A 533 -37.84 39.98 -9.15
C ALA A 533 -38.16 40.35 -10.60
N ALA A 534 -39.43 40.28 -11.01
CA ALA A 534 -39.86 40.69 -12.35
C ALA A 534 -39.63 42.18 -12.62
N LYS A 535 -39.93 43.05 -11.63
CA LYS A 535 -39.64 44.49 -11.72
C LYS A 535 -38.14 44.76 -11.92
N ASN A 536 -37.28 44.05 -11.20
CA ASN A 536 -35.82 44.19 -11.33
C ASN A 536 -35.31 43.76 -12.72
N LEU A 537 -35.97 42.80 -13.36
CA LEU A 537 -35.59 42.29 -14.68
C LEU A 537 -36.20 43.08 -15.86
N ALA A 538 -37.20 43.93 -15.60
CA ALA A 538 -37.99 44.58 -16.65
C ALA A 538 -37.16 45.37 -17.67
N SER A 539 -36.12 46.09 -17.22
CA SER A 539 -35.24 46.85 -18.12
C SER A 539 -34.40 45.95 -19.03
N GLN A 540 -33.93 44.82 -18.51
CA GLN A 540 -33.16 43.83 -19.29
C GLN A 540 -34.06 43.10 -20.29
N ALA A 541 -35.28 42.72 -19.88
CA ALA A 541 -36.26 42.10 -20.76
C ALA A 541 -36.68 43.04 -21.90
N ALA A 542 -36.91 44.32 -21.60
CA ALA A 542 -37.21 45.34 -22.61
C ALA A 542 -36.05 45.53 -23.61
N ALA A 543 -34.80 45.56 -23.13
CA ALA A 543 -33.62 45.65 -23.98
C ALA A 543 -33.43 44.41 -24.89
N ALA A 544 -33.85 43.22 -24.41
CA ALA A 544 -33.83 41.99 -25.18
C ALA A 544 -35.05 41.83 -26.13
N GLY A 545 -36.05 42.72 -26.03
CA GLY A 545 -37.30 42.61 -26.77
C GLY A 545 -38.16 41.42 -26.35
N VAL A 546 -38.11 41.02 -25.08
CA VAL A 546 -38.85 39.87 -24.52
C VAL A 546 -39.98 40.36 -23.63
N GLU A 547 -41.19 39.86 -23.84
CA GLU A 547 -42.34 40.15 -22.97
C GLU A 547 -42.34 39.21 -21.76
N VAL A 548 -42.51 39.75 -20.55
CA VAL A 548 -42.55 38.97 -19.30
C VAL A 548 -43.95 39.02 -18.71
N ALA A 549 -44.67 37.90 -18.80
CA ALA A 549 -46.00 37.74 -18.20
C ALA A 549 -45.90 37.08 -16.82
N VAL A 550 -46.38 37.78 -15.78
CA VAL A 550 -46.45 37.27 -14.39
C VAL A 550 -47.87 36.90 -14.00
N GLN A 551 -48.08 35.69 -13.48
CA GLN A 551 -49.40 35.14 -13.19
C GLN A 551 -49.47 34.42 -11.84
N VAL A 552 -50.67 34.34 -11.27
CA VAL A 552 -51.03 33.47 -10.14
C VAL A 552 -52.30 32.72 -10.51
N ASP A 553 -52.27 31.39 -10.42
CA ASP A 553 -53.41 30.51 -10.73
C ASP A 553 -54.07 30.82 -12.10
N GLY A 554 -53.22 31.16 -13.09
CA GLY A 554 -53.64 31.50 -14.46
C GLY A 554 -54.11 32.94 -14.69
N ALA A 555 -54.30 33.75 -13.64
CA ALA A 555 -54.67 35.16 -13.73
C ALA A 555 -53.43 36.08 -13.66
N PRO A 556 -53.45 37.29 -14.27
CA PRO A 556 -52.39 38.28 -14.09
C PRO A 556 -52.16 38.60 -12.60
N LEU A 557 -50.89 38.69 -12.21
CA LEU A 557 -50.50 38.92 -10.82
C LEU A 557 -50.94 40.33 -10.34
N ALA A 558 -52.04 40.39 -9.59
CA ALA A 558 -52.56 41.62 -9.00
C ALA A 558 -51.60 42.21 -7.96
N GLN A 559 -51.71 43.52 -7.72
CA GLN A 559 -50.84 44.25 -6.79
C GLN A 559 -51.02 43.80 -5.33
N GLU A 560 -52.22 43.37 -4.97
CA GLU A 560 -52.60 42.92 -3.62
C GLU A 560 -52.51 41.39 -3.41
N ALA A 561 -52.22 40.62 -4.46
CA ALA A 561 -52.15 39.16 -4.35
C ALA A 561 -50.99 38.73 -3.40
N ALA A 562 -51.29 37.82 -2.47
CA ALA A 562 -50.32 37.28 -1.52
C ALA A 562 -50.35 35.74 -1.54
N VAL A 563 -49.17 35.11 -1.59
CA VAL A 563 -48.98 33.66 -1.52
C VAL A 563 -48.00 33.40 -0.36
N PRO A 564 -48.49 33.24 0.87
CA PRO A 564 -47.62 32.98 2.01
C PRO A 564 -46.91 31.62 1.83
N ALA A 565 -45.62 31.55 2.15
CA ALA A 565 -44.81 30.34 2.10
C ALA A 565 -43.71 30.38 3.18
N PRO A 566 -43.25 29.22 3.70
CA PRO A 566 -42.11 29.18 4.60
C PRO A 566 -40.81 29.51 3.85
N GLY A 567 -39.86 30.15 4.53
CA GLY A 567 -38.50 30.38 4.00
C GLY A 567 -38.03 31.82 4.07
N ASP A 568 -36.75 32.00 3.73
CA ASP A 568 -36.10 33.31 3.74
C ASP A 568 -36.44 34.10 2.46
N PRO A 569 -37.09 35.29 2.57
CA PRO A 569 -37.45 36.10 1.41
C PRO A 569 -36.23 36.57 0.59
N LEU A 570 -35.03 36.67 1.19
CA LEU A 570 -33.80 37.03 0.48
C LEU A 570 -33.29 35.88 -0.39
N LEU A 571 -33.29 34.65 0.12
CA LEU A 571 -32.91 33.46 -0.65
C LEU A 571 -33.92 33.17 -1.75
N ALA A 572 -35.21 33.31 -1.44
CA ALA A 572 -36.27 33.13 -2.43
C ALA A 572 -36.15 34.16 -3.55
N ARG A 573 -35.93 35.45 -3.23
CA ARG A 573 -35.67 36.48 -4.25
C ARG A 573 -34.45 36.15 -5.10
N ALA A 574 -33.35 35.71 -4.49
CA ALA A 574 -32.15 35.32 -5.23
C ALA A 574 -32.40 34.12 -6.17
N LEU A 575 -33.20 33.14 -5.75
CA LEU A 575 -33.63 32.02 -6.58
C LEU A 575 -34.49 32.52 -7.76
N VAL A 576 -35.56 33.27 -7.48
CA VAL A 576 -36.49 33.74 -8.52
C VAL A 576 -35.78 34.63 -9.54
N GLU A 577 -34.93 35.56 -9.11
CA GLU A 577 -34.13 36.40 -10.00
C GLU A 577 -33.24 35.55 -10.92
N ARG A 578 -32.61 34.48 -10.40
CA ARG A 578 -31.79 33.57 -11.21
C ARG A 578 -32.61 32.76 -12.20
N LEU A 579 -33.79 32.27 -11.81
CA LEU A 579 -34.67 31.53 -12.72
C LEU A 579 -35.19 32.42 -13.86
N LEU A 580 -35.60 33.65 -13.54
CA LEU A 580 -36.05 34.61 -14.54
C LEU A 580 -34.91 35.04 -15.46
N CYS A 581 -33.71 35.30 -14.94
CA CYS A 581 -32.53 35.61 -15.74
C CYS A 581 -32.14 34.43 -16.65
N ASP A 582 -32.02 33.20 -16.12
CA ASP A 582 -31.67 32.01 -16.92
C ASP A 582 -32.70 31.79 -18.03
N ALA A 583 -33.98 31.96 -17.73
CA ALA A 583 -35.03 31.84 -18.74
C ALA A 583 -35.00 32.98 -19.78
N LEU A 584 -34.67 34.22 -19.36
CA LEU A 584 -34.52 35.36 -20.27
C LEU A 584 -33.34 35.16 -21.25
N HIS A 585 -32.19 34.69 -20.77
CA HIS A 585 -31.02 34.42 -21.64
C HIS A 585 -31.32 33.37 -22.72
N GLY A 586 -32.25 32.45 -22.44
CA GLY A 586 -32.69 31.45 -23.40
C GLY A 586 -33.82 31.90 -24.34
N CYS A 587 -34.27 33.16 -24.26
CA CYS A 587 -35.33 33.69 -25.12
C CYS A 587 -34.75 34.37 -26.38
N ALA A 588 -35.43 34.19 -27.52
CA ALA A 588 -35.18 35.00 -28.71
C ALA A 588 -35.90 36.35 -28.60
N SER A 589 -35.45 37.35 -29.35
CA SER A 589 -36.16 38.64 -29.44
C SER A 589 -37.59 38.43 -29.97
N GLY A 590 -38.57 39.08 -29.35
CA GLY A 590 -40.00 38.90 -29.62
C GLY A 590 -40.65 37.71 -28.93
N ALA A 591 -39.91 36.93 -28.13
CA ALA A 591 -40.47 35.82 -27.36
C ALA A 591 -41.23 36.29 -26.10
N ALA A 592 -42.12 35.43 -25.60
CA ALA A 592 -42.86 35.64 -24.35
C ALA A 592 -42.40 34.67 -23.25
N LEU A 593 -41.78 35.24 -22.21
CA LEU A 593 -41.42 34.57 -20.97
C LEU A 593 -42.63 34.59 -20.02
N ARG A 594 -43.00 33.43 -19.47
CA ARG A 594 -44.11 33.32 -18.51
C ARG A 594 -43.59 32.86 -17.17
N ALA A 595 -43.90 33.61 -16.11
CA ALA A 595 -43.64 33.23 -14.73
C ALA A 595 -44.96 33.11 -13.96
N ALA A 596 -45.32 31.91 -13.54
CA ALA A 596 -46.61 31.62 -12.92
C ALA A 596 -46.42 31.00 -11.54
N ILE A 597 -47.20 31.46 -10.56
CA ILE A 597 -47.35 30.75 -9.29
C ILE A 597 -48.60 29.88 -9.39
N VAL A 598 -48.45 28.60 -9.09
CA VAL A 598 -49.54 27.62 -9.03
C VAL A 598 -49.68 27.16 -7.59
N ARG A 599 -50.84 27.41 -6.98
CA ARG A 599 -51.15 26.87 -5.65
C ARG A 599 -51.46 25.37 -5.76
N MET A 600 -50.91 24.59 -4.84
CA MET A 600 -51.12 23.15 -4.75
C MET A 600 -51.77 22.81 -3.41
N GLU A 601 -52.41 21.64 -3.30
CA GLU A 601 -53.08 21.21 -2.06
C GLU A 601 -52.16 21.20 -0.84
N ARG A 602 -50.84 20.98 -1.02
CA ARG A 602 -49.83 20.94 0.05
C ARG A 602 -48.62 21.83 -0.26
N GLY A 603 -48.80 22.94 -0.96
CA GLY A 603 -47.67 23.77 -1.36
C GLY A 603 -47.95 24.86 -2.38
N ALA A 604 -46.89 25.44 -2.90
CA ALA A 604 -46.94 26.33 -4.05
C ALA A 604 -45.76 26.01 -4.99
N ALA A 605 -46.01 26.09 -6.29
CA ALA A 605 -44.98 25.98 -7.31
C ALA A 605 -44.81 27.32 -8.05
N LEU A 606 -43.57 27.75 -8.25
CA LEU A 606 -43.22 28.80 -9.18
C LEU A 606 -42.69 28.17 -10.46
N GLU A 607 -43.39 28.39 -11.56
CA GLU A 607 -43.03 27.89 -12.89
C GLU A 607 -42.57 29.06 -13.76
N VAL A 608 -41.32 29.01 -14.23
CA VAL A 608 -40.77 29.94 -15.20
C VAL A 608 -40.60 29.20 -16.53
N SER A 609 -41.39 29.57 -17.54
CA SER A 609 -41.41 28.92 -18.84
C SER A 609 -41.02 29.85 -19.98
N ARG A 610 -40.13 29.37 -20.86
CA ARG A 610 -39.70 30.06 -22.08
C ARG A 610 -39.90 29.18 -23.32
N PRO A 611 -40.10 29.76 -24.51
CA PRO A 611 -40.06 29.01 -25.76
C PRO A 611 -38.68 28.37 -25.99
N GLY A 612 -38.66 27.17 -26.58
CA GLY A 612 -37.45 26.46 -26.97
C GLY A 612 -37.39 25.02 -26.45
N VAL A 613 -36.41 24.28 -26.96
CA VAL A 613 -36.12 22.90 -26.60
C VAL A 613 -34.64 22.81 -26.26
N LEU A 614 -34.29 22.08 -25.19
CA LEU A 614 -32.89 21.84 -24.81
C LEU A 614 -32.42 20.50 -25.40
N PRO A 615 -31.17 20.41 -25.90
CA PRO A 615 -30.57 19.14 -26.27
C PRO A 615 -30.60 18.13 -25.12
N PRO A 616 -30.75 16.81 -25.38
CA PRO A 616 -30.88 15.79 -24.32
C PRO A 616 -29.74 15.80 -23.29
N GLN A 617 -28.50 16.03 -23.73
CA GLN A 617 -27.33 16.11 -22.85
C GLN A 617 -27.36 17.37 -21.96
N GLU A 618 -27.80 18.52 -22.50
CA GLU A 618 -27.91 19.74 -21.72
C GLU A 618 -29.04 19.64 -20.68
N ALA A 619 -30.13 18.95 -21.00
CA ALA A 619 -31.23 18.72 -20.07
C ALA A 619 -30.82 17.79 -18.89
N GLN A 620 -30.01 16.75 -19.14
CA GLN A 620 -29.52 15.84 -18.10
C GLN A 620 -28.59 16.55 -17.10
N ASP A 621 -27.68 17.39 -17.60
CA ASP A 621 -26.66 18.05 -16.78
C ASP A 621 -27.00 19.50 -16.43
N TYR A 622 -28.27 19.92 -16.59
CA TYR A 622 -28.68 21.32 -16.52
C TYR A 622 -28.30 22.01 -15.19
N PHE A 623 -28.38 21.28 -14.07
CA PHE A 623 -28.04 21.75 -12.72
C PHE A 623 -26.74 21.14 -12.16
N ALA A 624 -25.93 20.50 -13.01
CA ALA A 624 -24.68 19.87 -12.61
C ALA A 624 -23.68 20.90 -12.06
N LYS A 625 -22.78 20.46 -11.17
CA LYS A 625 -21.74 21.34 -10.61
C LYS A 625 -20.76 21.72 -11.74
N PRO A 626 -20.54 23.02 -12.00
CA PRO A 626 -19.66 23.47 -13.07
C PRO A 626 -18.18 23.21 -12.75
N ARG A 627 -17.36 23.06 -13.79
CA ARG A 627 -15.89 23.05 -13.70
C ARG A 627 -15.34 24.42 -14.07
N PRO A 628 -14.22 24.89 -13.46
CA PRO A 628 -13.65 26.20 -13.75
C PRO A 628 -13.37 26.47 -15.24
N ASP A 629 -13.06 25.43 -16.00
CA ASP A 629 -12.70 25.50 -17.42
C ASP A 629 -13.90 25.39 -18.37
N ASP A 630 -15.14 25.33 -17.85
CA ASP A 630 -16.34 25.27 -18.68
C ASP A 630 -16.54 26.60 -19.43
N ALA A 631 -16.78 26.54 -20.75
CA ALA A 631 -16.98 27.73 -21.60
C ALA A 631 -18.11 28.66 -21.12
N ASP A 632 -19.12 28.11 -20.43
CA ASP A 632 -20.26 28.82 -19.83
C ASP A 632 -20.26 28.75 -18.29
N PHE A 633 -19.08 28.77 -17.66
CA PHE A 633 -18.92 28.62 -16.22
C PHE A 633 -19.89 29.48 -15.39
N ALA A 634 -20.04 30.75 -15.74
CA ALA A 634 -20.92 31.68 -15.01
C ALA A 634 -22.40 31.25 -15.05
N LEU A 635 -22.89 30.82 -16.21
CA LEU A 635 -24.27 30.38 -16.41
C LEU A 635 -24.53 29.03 -15.74
N ARG A 636 -23.63 28.05 -15.92
CA ARG A 636 -23.71 26.74 -15.25
C ARG A 636 -23.64 26.87 -13.73
N ARG A 637 -22.80 27.77 -13.23
CA ARG A 637 -22.75 28.11 -11.80
C ARG A 637 -24.07 28.71 -11.33
N ALA A 638 -24.68 29.61 -12.09
CA ALA A 638 -25.97 30.18 -11.73
C ALA A 638 -27.07 29.11 -11.63
N ARG A 639 -27.12 28.16 -12.58
CA ARG A 639 -28.06 27.01 -12.55
C ARG A 639 -27.81 26.11 -11.34
N HIS A 640 -26.56 25.73 -11.08
CA HIS A 640 -26.19 24.92 -9.91
C HIS A 640 -26.62 25.58 -8.59
N VAL A 641 -26.36 26.89 -8.47
CA VAL A 641 -26.74 27.68 -7.29
C VAL A 641 -28.26 27.75 -7.12
N SER A 642 -29.03 27.88 -8.20
CA SER A 642 -30.50 27.85 -8.11
C SER A 642 -31.00 26.54 -7.46
N ARG A 643 -30.37 25.40 -7.76
CA ARG A 643 -30.72 24.13 -7.12
C ARG A 643 -30.40 24.10 -5.62
N LEU A 644 -29.24 24.65 -5.22
CA LEU A 644 -28.86 24.77 -3.80
C LEU A 644 -29.83 25.68 -3.03
N LEU A 645 -30.22 26.81 -3.64
CA LEU A 645 -31.16 27.75 -3.03
C LEU A 645 -32.55 27.13 -2.84
N ALA A 646 -33.04 26.39 -3.84
CA ALA A 646 -34.31 25.68 -3.75
C ALA A 646 -34.30 24.67 -2.59
N GLN A 647 -33.23 23.87 -2.48
CA GLN A 647 -33.04 22.91 -1.38
C GLN A 647 -32.94 23.60 -0.02
N ALA A 648 -32.23 24.73 0.06
CA ALA A 648 -32.09 25.50 1.30
C ALA A 648 -33.42 26.12 1.78
N LEU A 649 -34.33 26.42 0.86
CA LEU A 649 -35.70 26.86 1.15
C LEU A 649 -36.64 25.70 1.52
N GLY A 650 -36.15 24.45 1.52
CA GLY A 650 -36.96 23.25 1.79
C GLY A 650 -37.77 22.77 0.59
N GLY A 651 -37.48 23.26 -0.62
CA GLY A 651 -38.16 22.91 -1.86
C GLY A 651 -37.32 22.07 -2.84
N SER A 652 -37.92 21.74 -3.98
CA SER A 652 -37.25 21.12 -5.12
C SER A 652 -37.22 22.07 -6.32
N LEU A 653 -36.20 21.93 -7.17
CA LEU A 653 -36.12 22.63 -8.45
C LEU A 653 -35.99 21.60 -9.57
N ASP A 654 -36.96 21.60 -10.47
CA ASP A 654 -37.07 20.64 -11.56
C ASP A 654 -37.06 21.36 -12.91
N LEU A 655 -36.57 20.65 -13.93
CA LEU A 655 -36.58 21.06 -15.33
C LEU A 655 -37.55 20.15 -16.09
N ARG A 656 -38.50 20.75 -16.81
CA ARG A 656 -39.41 20.04 -17.72
C ARG A 656 -39.31 20.63 -19.12
N GLN A 657 -39.60 19.80 -20.13
CA GLN A 657 -39.78 20.26 -21.50
C GLN A 657 -41.18 19.84 -21.95
N GLU A 658 -42.05 20.81 -22.19
CA GLU A 658 -43.48 20.61 -22.49
C GLU A 658 -43.85 21.50 -23.68
N ASP A 659 -44.48 20.92 -24.71
CA ASP A 659 -45.01 21.64 -25.88
C ASP A 659 -44.03 22.65 -26.53
N GLY A 660 -42.75 22.26 -26.66
CA GLY A 660 -41.72 23.12 -27.25
C GLY A 660 -41.31 24.31 -26.35
N ARG A 661 -41.56 24.20 -25.05
CA ARG A 661 -41.12 25.13 -24.01
C ARG A 661 -40.21 24.45 -23.00
N VAL A 662 -39.29 25.22 -22.45
CA VAL A 662 -38.49 24.85 -21.28
C VAL A 662 -39.15 25.43 -20.04
N VAL A 663 -39.43 24.60 -19.04
CA VAL A 663 -40.09 24.97 -17.78
C VAL A 663 -39.16 24.69 -16.60
N LEU A 664 -38.83 25.74 -15.85
CA LEU A 664 -38.13 25.64 -14.57
C LEU A 664 -39.17 25.71 -13.46
N ALA A 665 -39.35 24.62 -12.71
CA ALA A 665 -40.38 24.49 -11.69
C ALA A 665 -39.75 24.42 -10.29
N PHE A 666 -39.93 25.46 -9.49
CA PHE A 666 -39.55 25.47 -8.08
C PHE A 666 -40.77 25.13 -7.22
N SER A 667 -40.71 24.03 -6.46
CA SER A 667 -41.83 23.54 -5.64
C SER A 667 -41.50 23.67 -4.16
N LEU A 668 -42.40 24.30 -3.40
CA LEU A 668 -42.31 24.42 -1.95
C LEU A 668 -43.44 23.64 -1.26
N PRO A 669 -43.13 22.68 -0.38
CA PRO A 669 -44.14 22.10 0.50
C PRO A 669 -44.56 23.14 1.55
N MET A 670 -45.86 23.32 1.73
CA MET A 670 -46.40 24.09 2.86
C MET A 670 -46.93 23.09 3.89
N GLU A 671 -46.39 23.11 5.12
CA GLU A 671 -47.01 22.40 6.24
C GLU A 671 -48.37 23.04 6.54
N ASP A 672 -49.37 22.21 6.84
CA ASP A 672 -50.69 22.63 7.28
C ASP A 672 -50.54 23.66 8.41
N ALA A 673 -51.11 24.86 8.21
CA ALA A 673 -51.49 25.69 9.33
C ALA A 673 -52.45 24.84 10.18
N GLY A 674 -51.96 24.32 11.30
CA GLY A 674 -52.78 23.58 12.25
C GLY A 674 -54.05 24.38 12.59
N PRO A 675 -55.18 23.71 12.84
CA PRO A 675 -56.47 24.36 12.99
C PRO A 675 -56.38 25.41 14.09
N GLU A 676 -56.89 26.61 13.79
CA GLU A 676 -57.12 27.67 14.76
C GLU A 676 -57.72 27.06 16.03
N SER A 677 -57.00 27.15 17.14
CA SER A 677 -57.55 26.97 18.47
C SER A 677 -58.62 28.04 18.66
N GLY A 678 -59.87 27.68 18.37
CA GLY A 678 -61.04 28.50 18.68
C GLY A 678 -61.01 28.94 20.15
N PRO A 679 -61.50 30.15 20.46
CA PRO A 679 -61.50 30.62 21.84
C PRO A 679 -62.43 29.74 22.65
N GLY A 680 -61.88 29.08 23.67
CA GLY A 680 -62.67 28.36 24.65
C GLY A 680 -63.62 29.31 25.37
N SER A 681 -64.91 29.03 25.27
CA SER A 681 -65.95 29.41 26.23
C SER A 681 -66.92 28.25 26.36
#